data_AF-A0A1S4C851-F1
#
_entry.id   AF-A0A1S4C851-F1
#
_cell.length_a   1.000
_cell.length_b   1.000
_cell.length_c   1.000
_cell.angle_alpha   90.00
_cell.angle_beta   90.00
_cell.angle_gamma   90.00
#
_symmetry.space_group_name_H-M   'P 1'
#
loop_
_entity.id
_entity.type
_entity.pdbx_description
1 polymer ?
#
loop_
_entity_poly.entity_id
_entity_poly.type
_entity_poly.pdbx_seq_one_letter_code
_entity_poly.pdbx_strand_id
1 'polypeptide(L)'
;MEPKQKKRFIQKYRRRLGMEAAILNVNGKIWLFIDAMVEWDLLIDTEQMLTIRVYHRELGKYIMMTFVYAKCCALERLELWDNLYYLASDMELPWLVGGDFNVVLGEEEKIGGLPVYPPEYEDFAFCVNSCGLFDLGYKGSPFTWWNGRSNEECIFKRLDRILVNMPFQSLFPTIEVEHLIRTGSDHAPLLMSCGEEAMKFVKPFKFLNFWTKHESFMEVVKQNWVADFMGDPFLMLKQKLKRVKIVLSKWSKLTYGDIFKQLAIREDIVRVKEMLFEEDPSSQNRVVLQQAQAELKKYLSIEEQYWKQKAGMAWFEEGDRNTRFFHNCVNGKRQKLKLKRIQNGDGSWIEDQEKLSEAAVEFFQKQFTMEGDPASFDILNNVPSMVSMEQNLELCRLPTMEEVKNAVFALSSESASGPDGFSGLFFQACLEIVMEDIHALEIVTDIRLRGKPANVVIKLDMAKAYDTVSWKYLLHVLRRMGGVKQGDPLSPALFILSAEVLSRTLNRLWEDRKFRGFGMPKWSDPLNHLAYADDTIIFASADPYSLRRIIDVLTLYENTSGQMINKTKSSFYMHSKVARALVESVSAITGFSKGSFTFTYLGCPIFYTRGRKNYYNDLIQKVKAKLHSWKGKLLSYGGKATLISNVLQSIPTHILSVLDPPDNVLVHLHKIFARFFWRNKEEGRSRHWTKWMNLCLPKEEGGIGFRSLFDVSKALFAKLWWRFRTSKPLWANFMWNTYCKKELPTVVQFREGSHVWRKMLEAREEVEHEILWEMNRGSTNVWHENWTGLGALYHVLPPDFPIDEELQEVSDLRTGDQWNDEVLSQSFPEDIADHIRQEVPFYNGDDYWDTPKWMPSSSGKFSVSSAWRIMRHREPVNPEFAKLWTKGLPFKISFFLWRVWRGKAAGLMTTMVQVHQVIRIWWNAKCCPKLRPIFQAAPAVILWEIWKRRNTRKHGGSVSCSRVIHEVNKALYYLAKVRYPWLQRIPMLWPEMIRFFENYKPVVVTRRVTWTLPYEKWYKCNTDGASRGNPGPSSYGFCVRDDRGDLVYAKAREIGETTNIVAEAKGIIEGLIYCVEQQLHPLIMETDSLVMKKIIDDEWETPWCIGTEVRKIKEIKESYNVLFQHVYREGNKVADFLANHVFFFAGTVTFQSFHELLSEGKALINMDKAQIPNLRVRIAKRRAPD
;
A
#
# COMPACT_ATOMS: atom_id res chain seq x y z
N MET A 1 -56.30 -17.05 4.00
CA MET A 1 -56.99 -18.23 4.60
C MET A 1 -56.67 -18.22 6.08
N GLU A 2 -57.57 -18.68 6.96
CA GLU A 2 -57.24 -18.81 8.39
C GLU A 2 -56.21 -19.91 8.62
N PRO A 3 -55.32 -19.79 9.64
CA PRO A 3 -54.44 -20.87 10.06
C PRO A 3 -55.24 -22.09 10.54
N LYS A 4 -54.64 -23.29 10.43
CA LYS A 4 -55.15 -24.55 11.04
C LYS A 4 -56.53 -25.02 10.54
N GLN A 5 -56.89 -24.71 9.30
CA GLN A 5 -58.08 -25.27 8.64
C GLN A 5 -58.03 -26.82 8.57
N LYS A 6 -59.19 -27.49 8.62
CA LYS A 6 -59.26 -28.96 8.66
C LYS A 6 -58.84 -29.56 7.31
N LYS A 7 -57.93 -30.56 7.30
CA LYS A 7 -57.38 -31.23 6.08
C LYS A 7 -58.44 -31.52 4.99
N ARG A 8 -59.65 -31.93 5.39
CA ARG A 8 -60.82 -32.19 4.49
C ARG A 8 -61.17 -31.05 3.53
N PHE A 9 -60.79 -29.80 3.83
CA PHE A 9 -61.14 -28.65 3.00
C PHE A 9 -60.15 -28.39 1.84
N ILE A 10 -58.96 -29.01 1.78
CA ILE A 10 -57.98 -28.67 0.74
C ILE A 10 -58.53 -28.84 -0.68
N GLN A 11 -59.31 -29.89 -0.94
CA GLN A 11 -59.95 -30.10 -2.26
C GLN A 11 -61.03 -29.05 -2.60
N LYS A 12 -61.67 -28.44 -1.59
CA LYS A 12 -62.58 -27.29 -1.79
C LYS A 12 -61.80 -26.03 -2.15
N TYR A 13 -60.66 -25.78 -1.51
CA TYR A 13 -59.79 -24.65 -1.84
C TYR A 13 -59.13 -24.83 -3.20
N ARG A 14 -58.63 -26.03 -3.54
CA ARG A 14 -58.07 -26.35 -4.87
C ARG A 14 -59.03 -25.97 -5.99
N ARG A 15 -60.28 -26.48 -5.93
CA ARG A 15 -61.34 -26.15 -6.89
C ARG A 15 -61.69 -24.65 -6.94
N ARG A 16 -61.63 -23.94 -5.80
CA ARG A 16 -61.90 -22.49 -5.74
C ARG A 16 -60.75 -21.63 -6.26
N LEU A 17 -59.52 -22.13 -6.21
CA LEU A 17 -58.31 -21.45 -6.69
C LEU A 17 -57.97 -21.79 -8.16
N GLY A 18 -58.73 -22.68 -8.81
CA GLY A 18 -58.48 -23.11 -10.19
C GLY A 18 -57.31 -24.10 -10.37
N MET A 19 -56.67 -24.52 -9.27
CA MET A 19 -55.40 -25.26 -9.28
C MET A 19 -55.58 -26.74 -9.66
N GLU A 20 -54.69 -27.30 -10.48
CA GLU A 20 -54.78 -28.71 -10.90
C GLU A 20 -54.51 -29.65 -9.72
N ALA A 21 -53.41 -29.45 -8.99
CA ALA A 21 -53.01 -30.32 -7.88
C ALA A 21 -53.01 -29.58 -6.53
N ALA A 22 -53.14 -30.35 -5.45
CA ALA A 22 -52.93 -29.85 -4.09
C ALA A 22 -52.42 -30.95 -3.16
N ILE A 23 -51.37 -30.64 -2.39
CA ILE A 23 -50.61 -31.56 -1.55
C ILE A 23 -50.70 -31.10 -0.09
N LEU A 24 -50.72 -32.07 0.83
CA LEU A 24 -50.58 -31.87 2.27
C LEU A 24 -49.30 -32.57 2.73
N ASN A 25 -48.49 -31.94 3.58
CA ASN A 25 -47.43 -32.64 4.31
C ASN A 25 -48.01 -33.59 5.40
N VAL A 26 -47.19 -34.44 6.00
CA VAL A 26 -47.62 -35.49 6.96
C VAL A 26 -48.54 -34.95 8.06
N ASN A 27 -48.18 -33.86 8.73
CA ASN A 27 -49.02 -33.24 9.77
C ASN A 27 -50.08 -32.27 9.21
N GLY A 28 -50.03 -31.95 7.92
CA GLY A 28 -51.00 -31.11 7.20
C GLY A 28 -51.01 -29.65 7.65
N LYS A 29 -49.84 -29.12 8.01
CA LYS A 29 -49.59 -27.69 8.27
C LYS A 29 -49.14 -26.97 7.01
N ILE A 30 -48.34 -27.63 6.17
CA ILE A 30 -47.92 -27.14 4.85
C ILE A 30 -48.93 -27.64 3.82
N TRP A 31 -49.56 -26.70 3.12
CA TRP A 31 -50.55 -26.94 2.06
C TRP A 31 -50.01 -26.33 0.78
N LEU A 32 -49.68 -27.16 -0.21
CA LEU A 32 -49.17 -26.70 -1.49
C LEU A 32 -50.27 -26.82 -2.56
N PHE A 33 -50.44 -25.79 -3.37
CA PHE A 33 -51.35 -25.78 -4.52
C PHE A 33 -50.51 -25.55 -5.78
N ILE A 34 -50.78 -26.31 -6.84
CA ILE A 34 -49.92 -26.36 -8.04
C ILE A 34 -50.78 -26.26 -9.30
N ASP A 35 -50.31 -25.44 -10.24
CA ASP A 35 -50.93 -25.15 -11.53
C ASP A 35 -50.44 -26.11 -12.63
N ALA A 36 -51.21 -26.26 -13.70
CA ALA A 36 -51.07 -27.29 -14.75
C ALA A 36 -49.79 -27.18 -15.61
N MET A 37 -49.03 -26.08 -15.47
CA MET A 37 -47.84 -25.80 -16.29
C MET A 37 -46.57 -26.53 -15.81
N VAL A 38 -46.59 -27.14 -14.62
CA VAL A 38 -45.41 -27.82 -14.05
C VAL A 38 -45.70 -29.25 -13.63
N GLU A 39 -44.78 -30.16 -13.99
CA GLU A 39 -44.74 -31.52 -13.47
C GLU A 39 -43.97 -31.54 -12.15
N TRP A 40 -44.31 -32.44 -11.22
CA TRP A 40 -43.66 -32.49 -9.91
C TRP A 40 -43.62 -33.89 -9.30
N ASP A 41 -42.53 -34.16 -8.58
CA ASP A 41 -42.33 -35.34 -7.72
C ASP A 41 -42.25 -34.92 -6.26
N LEU A 42 -42.88 -35.68 -5.35
CA LEU A 42 -42.63 -35.55 -3.92
C LEU A 42 -41.36 -36.33 -3.54
N LEU A 43 -40.41 -35.68 -2.86
CA LEU A 43 -39.13 -36.30 -2.48
C LEU A 43 -38.97 -36.48 -0.97
N ILE A 44 -39.30 -35.47 -0.16
CA ILE A 44 -39.24 -35.58 1.32
C ILE A 44 -40.45 -34.89 1.94
N ASP A 45 -41.11 -35.57 2.87
CA ASP A 45 -42.21 -35.03 3.67
C ASP A 45 -41.91 -35.27 5.16
N THR A 46 -41.80 -34.18 5.94
CA THR A 46 -41.57 -34.22 7.38
C THR A 46 -42.54 -33.31 8.13
N GLU A 47 -42.49 -33.36 9.46
CA GLU A 47 -43.25 -32.44 10.31
C GLU A 47 -42.99 -30.95 10.06
N GLN A 48 -41.79 -30.61 9.55
CA GLN A 48 -41.27 -29.23 9.48
C GLN A 48 -40.96 -28.78 8.04
N MET A 49 -40.87 -29.69 7.08
CA MET A 49 -40.66 -29.34 5.67
C MET A 49 -41.35 -30.30 4.70
N LEU A 50 -41.62 -29.80 3.49
CA LEU A 50 -42.11 -30.56 2.34
C LEU A 50 -41.24 -30.22 1.13
N THR A 51 -40.44 -31.16 0.64
CA THR A 51 -39.55 -30.98 -0.52
C THR A 51 -40.09 -31.72 -1.74
N ILE A 52 -40.33 -30.96 -2.81
CA ILE A 52 -40.69 -31.49 -4.13
C ILE A 52 -39.59 -31.15 -5.15
N ARG A 53 -39.52 -31.95 -6.22
CA ARG A 53 -38.78 -31.63 -7.44
C ARG A 53 -39.79 -31.25 -8.51
N VAL A 54 -39.62 -30.09 -9.13
CA VAL A 54 -40.51 -29.53 -10.15
C VAL A 54 -39.80 -29.54 -11.49
N TYR A 55 -40.44 -30.00 -12.55
CA TYR A 55 -39.96 -29.85 -13.92
C TYR A 55 -40.74 -28.73 -14.61
N HIS A 56 -40.04 -27.64 -14.92
CA HIS A 56 -40.63 -26.48 -15.59
C HIS A 56 -40.58 -26.69 -17.10
N ARG A 57 -41.72 -27.06 -17.70
CA ARG A 57 -41.84 -27.50 -19.10
C ARG A 57 -41.17 -26.53 -20.09
N GLU A 58 -41.40 -25.22 -19.96
CA GLU A 58 -40.82 -24.21 -20.86
C GLU A 58 -39.29 -24.01 -20.72
N LEU A 59 -38.73 -24.25 -19.53
CA LEU A 59 -37.30 -24.04 -19.26
C LEU A 59 -36.48 -25.32 -19.50
N GLY A 60 -37.14 -26.48 -19.60
CA GLY A 60 -36.48 -27.79 -19.73
C GLY A 60 -35.59 -28.14 -18.53
N LYS A 61 -35.93 -27.66 -17.32
CA LYS A 61 -35.13 -27.82 -16.10
C LYS A 61 -35.92 -28.36 -14.93
N TYR A 62 -35.26 -29.23 -14.17
CA TYR A 62 -35.65 -29.59 -12.81
C TYR A 62 -35.21 -28.51 -11.83
N ILE A 63 -36.11 -28.18 -10.90
CA ILE A 63 -35.96 -27.20 -9.83
C ILE A 63 -36.39 -27.88 -8.53
N MET A 64 -35.56 -27.84 -7.50
CA MET A 64 -35.87 -28.33 -6.16
C MET A 64 -36.58 -27.22 -5.37
N MET A 65 -37.69 -27.55 -4.72
CA MET A 65 -38.47 -26.60 -3.92
C MET A 65 -38.81 -27.21 -2.55
N THR A 66 -38.23 -26.63 -1.50
CA THR A 66 -38.46 -27.03 -0.10
C THR A 66 -39.32 -26.00 0.61
N PHE A 67 -40.54 -26.38 0.97
CA PHE A 67 -41.47 -25.56 1.72
C PHE A 67 -41.30 -25.83 3.23
N VAL A 68 -41.27 -24.79 4.06
CA VAL A 68 -40.90 -24.88 5.49
C VAL A 68 -42.03 -24.37 6.40
N TYR A 69 -42.27 -25.09 7.48
CA TYR A 69 -43.04 -24.64 8.64
C TYR A 69 -42.35 -25.16 9.92
N ALA A 70 -41.35 -24.41 10.37
CA ALA A 70 -40.46 -24.82 11.46
C ALA A 70 -41.12 -24.73 12.84
N LYS A 71 -40.69 -25.57 13.78
CA LYS A 71 -41.15 -25.56 15.18
C LYS A 71 -40.67 -24.31 15.93
N CYS A 72 -41.45 -23.85 16.90
CA CYS A 72 -41.14 -22.63 17.66
C CYS A 72 -39.98 -22.80 18.65
N CYS A 73 -39.70 -24.03 19.11
CA CYS A 73 -38.59 -24.35 20.00
C CYS A 73 -37.26 -24.47 19.22
N ALA A 74 -36.20 -23.84 19.70
CA ALA A 74 -34.89 -23.86 19.04
C ALA A 74 -34.27 -25.26 18.93
N LEU A 75 -34.41 -26.10 19.97
CA LEU A 75 -33.91 -27.48 19.96
C LEU A 75 -34.66 -28.35 18.94
N GLU A 76 -35.96 -28.13 18.77
CA GLU A 76 -36.77 -28.88 17.81
C GLU A 76 -36.48 -28.47 16.35
N ARG A 77 -35.96 -27.26 16.11
CA ARG A 77 -35.52 -26.82 14.77
C ARG A 77 -34.21 -27.47 14.32
N LEU A 78 -33.42 -28.08 15.21
CA LEU A 78 -32.17 -28.74 14.84
C LEU A 78 -32.41 -29.87 13.82
N GLU A 79 -33.49 -30.64 14.00
CA GLU A 79 -33.97 -31.65 13.04
C GLU A 79 -34.15 -31.07 11.62
N LEU A 80 -34.72 -29.87 11.50
CA LEU A 80 -34.92 -29.19 10.22
C LEU A 80 -33.58 -28.71 9.63
N TRP A 81 -32.66 -28.22 10.46
CA TRP A 81 -31.33 -27.77 10.01
C TRP A 81 -30.48 -28.94 9.51
N ASP A 82 -30.50 -30.08 10.19
CA ASP A 82 -29.81 -31.30 9.75
C ASP A 82 -30.42 -31.81 8.43
N ASN A 83 -31.75 -31.85 8.30
CA ASN A 83 -32.43 -32.20 7.05
C ASN A 83 -32.06 -31.28 5.87
N LEU A 84 -32.00 -29.96 6.09
CA LEU A 84 -31.55 -29.01 5.06
C LEU A 84 -30.06 -29.19 4.72
N TYR A 85 -29.21 -29.54 5.71
CA TYR A 85 -27.80 -29.83 5.47
C TYR A 85 -27.59 -31.11 4.65
N TYR A 86 -28.34 -32.18 4.95
CA TYR A 86 -28.34 -33.42 4.16
C TYR A 86 -28.91 -33.24 2.75
N LEU A 87 -29.87 -32.34 2.55
CA LEU A 87 -30.27 -31.94 1.20
C LEU A 87 -29.13 -31.19 0.50
N ALA A 88 -28.46 -30.28 1.20
CA ALA A 88 -27.46 -29.38 0.62
C ALA A 88 -26.13 -30.05 0.24
N SER A 89 -25.75 -31.17 0.88
CA SER A 89 -24.45 -31.82 0.62
C SER A 89 -24.27 -32.29 -0.82
N ASP A 90 -25.37 -32.65 -1.48
CA ASP A 90 -25.40 -33.26 -2.81
C ASP A 90 -26.28 -32.46 -3.79
N MET A 91 -26.56 -31.18 -3.48
CA MET A 91 -27.50 -30.32 -4.22
C MET A 91 -26.87 -29.60 -5.42
N GLU A 92 -26.81 -30.27 -6.57
CA GLU A 92 -26.39 -29.64 -7.84
C GLU A 92 -27.51 -28.85 -8.54
N LEU A 93 -28.78 -29.11 -8.21
CA LEU A 93 -29.93 -28.51 -8.88
C LEU A 93 -30.22 -27.06 -8.42
N PRO A 94 -30.89 -26.24 -9.25
CA PRO A 94 -31.58 -25.03 -8.82
C PRO A 94 -32.49 -25.31 -7.62
N TRP A 95 -32.17 -24.77 -6.45
CA TRP A 95 -32.90 -25.02 -5.20
C TRP A 95 -33.44 -23.74 -4.58
N LEU A 96 -34.72 -23.79 -4.20
CA LEU A 96 -35.44 -22.77 -3.45
C LEU A 96 -35.92 -23.38 -2.13
N VAL A 97 -35.75 -22.64 -1.03
CA VAL A 97 -36.24 -23.00 0.31
C VAL A 97 -37.05 -21.84 0.86
N GLY A 98 -38.34 -22.03 1.17
CA GLY A 98 -39.20 -20.91 1.60
C GLY A 98 -40.36 -21.31 2.49
N GLY A 99 -40.83 -20.36 3.30
CA GLY A 99 -41.90 -20.56 4.28
C GLY A 99 -41.60 -19.89 5.62
N ASP A 100 -42.26 -20.35 6.68
CA ASP A 100 -42.13 -19.84 8.04
C ASP A 100 -41.05 -20.62 8.80
N PHE A 101 -39.95 -19.93 9.13
CA PHE A 101 -38.82 -20.51 9.88
C PHE A 101 -38.97 -20.35 11.40
N ASN A 102 -40.00 -19.64 11.89
CA ASN A 102 -40.23 -19.31 13.30
C ASN A 102 -39.04 -18.68 14.06
N VAL A 103 -38.05 -18.16 13.32
CA VAL A 103 -36.84 -17.51 13.83
C VAL A 103 -36.35 -16.40 12.90
N VAL A 104 -35.59 -15.44 13.43
CA VAL A 104 -34.96 -14.33 12.70
C VAL A 104 -33.52 -14.69 12.28
N LEU A 105 -32.91 -13.94 11.35
CA LEU A 105 -31.47 -14.03 11.05
C LEU A 105 -30.62 -13.02 11.85
N GLY A 106 -31.22 -11.95 12.36
CA GLY A 106 -30.56 -10.93 13.17
C GLY A 106 -31.48 -10.25 14.18
N GLU A 107 -30.89 -9.53 15.15
CA GLU A 107 -31.65 -8.79 16.18
C GLU A 107 -32.48 -7.65 15.58
N GLU A 108 -32.00 -7.05 14.49
CA GLU A 108 -32.65 -5.96 13.75
C GLU A 108 -33.96 -6.36 13.06
N GLU A 109 -34.22 -7.66 12.91
CA GLU A 109 -35.42 -8.21 12.29
C GLU A 109 -36.55 -8.47 13.31
N LYS A 110 -36.43 -7.90 14.52
CA LYS A 110 -37.46 -7.87 15.57
C LYS A 110 -37.62 -6.45 16.14
N ILE A 111 -38.87 -6.06 16.40
CA ILE A 111 -39.20 -4.89 17.23
C ILE A 111 -40.16 -5.35 18.35
N GLY A 112 -39.96 -4.83 19.56
CA GLY A 112 -40.85 -5.03 20.71
C GLY A 112 -40.57 -6.30 21.54
N GLY A 113 -40.93 -6.25 22.82
CA GLY A 113 -40.69 -7.33 23.79
C GLY A 113 -39.21 -7.57 24.12
N LEU A 114 -38.91 -8.69 24.79
CA LEU A 114 -37.54 -9.05 25.21
C LEU A 114 -36.58 -9.22 24.01
N PRO A 115 -35.27 -8.95 24.16
CA PRO A 115 -34.26 -9.26 23.14
C PRO A 115 -34.28 -10.73 22.68
N VAL A 116 -33.81 -11.02 21.46
CA VAL A 116 -33.68 -12.40 20.97
C VAL A 116 -32.46 -13.06 21.61
N TYR A 117 -32.57 -14.33 22.00
CA TYR A 117 -31.43 -15.05 22.58
C TYR A 117 -30.42 -15.42 21.47
N PRO A 118 -29.14 -14.97 21.53
CA PRO A 118 -28.25 -15.04 20.38
C PRO A 118 -28.05 -16.42 19.72
N PRO A 119 -27.91 -17.54 20.46
CA PRO A 119 -27.79 -18.86 19.85
C PRO A 119 -28.93 -19.20 18.87
N GLU A 120 -30.17 -18.78 19.14
CA GLU A 120 -31.32 -19.19 18.32
C GLU A 120 -31.25 -18.69 16.88
N TYR A 121 -30.70 -17.48 16.66
CA TYR A 121 -30.47 -16.95 15.31
C TYR A 121 -29.04 -17.18 14.82
N GLU A 122 -28.03 -17.30 15.71
CA GLU A 122 -26.67 -17.72 15.33
C GLU A 122 -26.70 -19.13 14.68
N ASP A 123 -27.52 -20.05 15.19
CA ASP A 123 -27.70 -21.41 14.64
C ASP A 123 -28.45 -21.42 13.30
N PHE A 124 -29.54 -20.64 13.14
CA PHE A 124 -30.25 -20.53 11.86
C PHE A 124 -29.36 -19.87 10.79
N ALA A 125 -28.66 -18.78 11.14
CA ALA A 125 -27.69 -18.17 10.26
C ALA A 125 -26.57 -19.14 9.90
N PHE A 126 -26.11 -19.99 10.83
CA PHE A 126 -25.15 -21.05 10.52
C PHE A 126 -25.72 -22.07 9.51
N CYS A 127 -26.94 -22.57 9.71
CA CYS A 127 -27.62 -23.47 8.78
C CYS A 127 -27.71 -22.89 7.36
N VAL A 128 -28.29 -21.70 7.20
CA VAL A 128 -28.45 -21.02 5.89
C VAL A 128 -27.10 -20.86 5.18
N ASN A 129 -26.06 -20.45 5.92
CA ASN A 129 -24.71 -20.27 5.37
C ASN A 129 -24.03 -21.59 4.99
N SER A 130 -24.27 -22.67 5.74
CA SER A 130 -23.70 -24.00 5.47
C SER A 130 -24.41 -24.73 4.33
N CYS A 131 -25.71 -24.46 4.12
CA CYS A 131 -26.49 -25.03 3.00
C CYS A 131 -26.29 -24.30 1.66
N GLY A 132 -25.39 -23.30 1.60
CA GLY A 132 -25.15 -22.50 0.39
C GLY A 132 -26.33 -21.63 -0.05
N LEU A 133 -27.21 -21.26 0.90
CA LEU A 133 -28.45 -20.52 0.65
C LEU A 133 -28.29 -19.01 0.88
N PHE A 134 -29.03 -18.21 0.12
CA PHE A 134 -29.01 -16.74 0.19
C PHE A 134 -30.42 -16.16 0.40
N ASP A 135 -30.56 -15.27 1.38
CA ASP A 135 -31.69 -14.35 1.51
C ASP A 135 -31.54 -13.25 0.44
N LEU A 136 -32.50 -13.16 -0.47
CA LEU A 136 -32.47 -12.23 -1.60
C LEU A 136 -32.81 -10.77 -1.21
N GLY A 137 -33.23 -10.54 0.03
CA GLY A 137 -33.87 -9.29 0.45
C GLY A 137 -35.34 -9.24 0.02
N TYR A 138 -35.94 -8.06 0.08
CA TYR A 138 -37.37 -7.87 -0.16
C TYR A 138 -37.75 -6.45 -0.58
N LYS A 139 -38.90 -6.32 -1.24
CA LYS A 139 -39.74 -5.12 -1.31
C LYS A 139 -40.84 -5.20 -0.23
N GLY A 140 -41.42 -4.06 0.16
CA GLY A 140 -42.51 -4.00 1.15
C GLY A 140 -42.06 -3.87 2.61
N SER A 141 -42.88 -4.36 3.55
CA SER A 141 -42.70 -4.17 5.00
C SER A 141 -41.50 -4.96 5.54
N PRO A 142 -40.62 -4.40 6.41
CA PRO A 142 -39.44 -5.11 6.92
C PRO A 142 -39.74 -6.31 7.84
N PHE A 143 -40.96 -6.41 8.35
CA PHE A 143 -41.43 -7.51 9.20
C PHE A 143 -42.55 -8.24 8.49
N THR A 144 -42.57 -9.57 8.59
CA THR A 144 -43.62 -10.40 8.01
C THR A 144 -44.71 -10.70 9.05
N TRP A 145 -44.32 -11.00 10.28
CA TRP A 145 -45.23 -11.34 11.38
C TRP A 145 -45.45 -10.18 12.36
N TRP A 146 -46.66 -10.08 12.94
CA TRP A 146 -46.98 -9.22 14.08
C TRP A 146 -47.91 -9.90 15.10
N ASN A 147 -47.74 -9.61 16.38
CA ASN A 147 -48.39 -10.37 17.47
C ASN A 147 -49.85 -9.97 17.80
N GLY A 148 -50.48 -9.09 17.02
CA GLY A 148 -51.87 -8.65 17.25
C GLY A 148 -52.08 -7.66 18.40
N ARG A 149 -51.03 -7.20 19.09
CA ARG A 149 -51.15 -6.36 20.31
C ARG A 149 -50.85 -4.88 20.06
N SER A 150 -51.41 -4.02 20.90
CA SER A 150 -51.20 -2.57 20.91
C SER A 150 -50.04 -2.13 21.81
N ASN A 151 -49.53 -0.91 21.58
CA ASN A 151 -48.61 -0.18 22.45
C ASN A 151 -47.33 -0.98 22.78
N GLU A 152 -46.85 -0.93 24.02
CA GLU A 152 -45.57 -1.53 24.44
C GLU A 152 -45.53 -3.06 24.36
N GLU A 153 -46.71 -3.72 24.29
CA GLU A 153 -46.81 -5.16 24.05
C GLU A 153 -46.75 -5.55 22.56
N CYS A 154 -46.72 -4.59 21.63
CA CYS A 154 -46.67 -4.86 20.20
C CYS A 154 -45.30 -5.47 19.81
N ILE A 155 -45.32 -6.63 19.14
CA ILE A 155 -44.11 -7.33 18.67
C ILE A 155 -44.22 -7.60 17.17
N PHE A 156 -43.19 -7.18 16.43
CA PHE A 156 -43.00 -7.48 15.01
C PHE A 156 -41.77 -8.37 14.81
N LYS A 157 -41.81 -9.28 13.82
CA LYS A 157 -40.67 -10.13 13.43
C LYS A 157 -40.64 -10.40 11.91
N ARG A 158 -39.47 -10.69 11.34
CA ARG A 158 -39.35 -11.36 10.02
C ARG A 158 -39.09 -12.86 10.23
N LEU A 159 -40.14 -13.65 10.10
CA LEU A 159 -40.11 -15.12 10.28
C LEU A 159 -40.17 -15.86 8.94
N ASP A 160 -40.99 -15.34 8.04
CA ASP A 160 -41.23 -15.87 6.71
C ASP A 160 -40.13 -15.42 5.75
N ARG A 161 -39.57 -16.35 4.96
CA ARG A 161 -38.50 -16.05 3.99
C ARG A 161 -38.61 -16.91 2.75
N ILE A 162 -37.92 -16.46 1.70
CA ILE A 162 -37.52 -17.30 0.57
C ILE A 162 -36.00 -17.17 0.44
N LEU A 163 -35.33 -18.31 0.35
CA LEU A 163 -33.89 -18.49 0.23
C LEU A 163 -33.61 -19.29 -1.04
N VAL A 164 -32.51 -19.03 -1.74
CA VAL A 164 -32.14 -19.76 -2.96
C VAL A 164 -30.65 -20.13 -2.97
N ASN A 165 -30.26 -21.16 -3.74
CA ASN A 165 -28.85 -21.51 -3.96
C ASN A 165 -28.24 -20.82 -5.21
N MET A 166 -26.92 -20.95 -5.39
CA MET A 166 -26.21 -20.38 -6.55
C MET A 166 -26.76 -20.86 -7.90
N PRO A 167 -27.02 -22.18 -8.13
CA PRO A 167 -27.69 -22.66 -9.33
C PRO A 167 -29.03 -21.96 -9.64
N PHE A 168 -29.89 -21.74 -8.64
CA PHE A 168 -31.18 -21.06 -8.84
C PHE A 168 -30.99 -19.58 -9.20
N GLN A 169 -30.13 -18.85 -8.49
CA GLN A 169 -29.80 -17.46 -8.83
C GLN A 169 -29.09 -17.33 -10.19
N SER A 170 -28.47 -18.41 -10.68
CA SER A 170 -27.87 -18.45 -12.02
C SER A 170 -28.87 -18.77 -13.13
N LEU A 171 -29.98 -19.43 -12.80
CA LEU A 171 -31.09 -19.71 -13.72
C LEU A 171 -31.95 -18.47 -13.97
N PHE A 172 -32.20 -17.66 -12.93
CA PHE A 172 -32.99 -16.43 -13.02
C PHE A 172 -32.15 -15.19 -12.68
N PRO A 173 -31.67 -14.41 -13.67
CA PRO A 173 -30.86 -13.20 -13.43
C PRO A 173 -31.60 -12.08 -12.68
N THR A 174 -32.92 -12.10 -12.79
CA THR A 174 -33.88 -11.18 -12.19
C THR A 174 -34.82 -12.00 -11.31
N ILE A 175 -34.60 -11.90 -9.99
CA ILE A 175 -35.51 -12.41 -8.96
C ILE A 175 -35.83 -11.26 -8.02
N GLU A 176 -37.10 -11.06 -7.73
CA GLU A 176 -37.56 -10.16 -6.70
C GLU A 176 -38.52 -10.87 -5.74
N VAL A 177 -38.45 -10.52 -4.46
CA VAL A 177 -39.38 -10.99 -3.41
C VAL A 177 -40.08 -9.77 -2.83
N GLU A 178 -41.38 -9.84 -2.63
CA GLU A 178 -42.19 -8.77 -2.06
C GLU A 178 -43.01 -9.29 -0.86
N HIS A 179 -42.97 -8.54 0.23
CA HIS A 179 -43.81 -8.75 1.40
C HIS A 179 -45.13 -7.99 1.21
N LEU A 180 -46.18 -8.69 0.78
CA LEU A 180 -47.50 -8.12 0.49
C LEU A 180 -48.21 -7.64 1.76
N ILE A 181 -49.23 -6.79 1.58
CA ILE A 181 -49.99 -6.17 2.67
C ILE A 181 -50.72 -7.24 3.51
N ARG A 182 -50.60 -7.16 4.84
CA ARG A 182 -51.31 -8.00 5.82
C ARG A 182 -52.82 -7.73 5.84
N THR A 183 -53.57 -8.37 4.96
CA THR A 183 -55.05 -8.33 4.96
C THR A 183 -55.63 -9.57 5.64
N GLY A 184 -56.01 -9.46 6.92
CA GLY A 184 -56.69 -10.55 7.65
C GLY A 184 -55.79 -11.70 8.12
N SER A 185 -54.49 -11.45 8.33
CA SER A 185 -53.55 -12.39 8.95
C SER A 185 -52.50 -11.66 9.78
N ASP A 186 -51.92 -12.36 10.74
CA ASP A 186 -50.72 -11.98 11.48
C ASP A 186 -49.44 -12.12 10.66
N HIS A 187 -49.42 -12.94 9.60
CA HIS A 187 -48.31 -13.06 8.64
C HIS A 187 -48.57 -12.25 7.35
N ALA A 188 -47.49 -11.72 6.75
CA ALA A 188 -47.50 -11.07 5.44
C ALA A 188 -47.25 -12.13 4.34
N PRO A 189 -48.09 -12.19 3.28
CA PRO A 189 -47.84 -13.09 2.15
C PRO A 189 -46.54 -12.72 1.43
N LEU A 190 -45.74 -13.73 1.07
CA LEU A 190 -44.56 -13.56 0.23
C LEU A 190 -44.92 -13.81 -1.23
N LEU A 191 -44.70 -12.82 -2.09
CA LEU A 191 -44.71 -12.99 -3.53
C LEU A 191 -43.27 -13.07 -4.02
N MET A 192 -42.96 -14.01 -4.92
CA MET A 192 -41.69 -14.07 -5.62
C MET A 192 -41.93 -14.04 -7.13
N SER A 193 -41.23 -13.14 -7.81
CA SER A 193 -41.25 -12.99 -9.25
C SER A 193 -39.88 -13.31 -9.81
N CYS A 194 -39.82 -14.12 -10.86
CA CYS A 194 -38.59 -14.45 -11.58
C CYS A 194 -38.90 -14.68 -13.07
N GLY A 195 -38.09 -14.13 -13.97
CA GLY A 195 -38.37 -14.13 -15.41
C GLY A 195 -37.66 -13.00 -16.16
N GLU A 196 -37.83 -12.96 -17.49
CA GLU A 196 -37.16 -11.98 -18.38
C GLU A 196 -37.87 -10.61 -18.42
N GLU A 197 -37.59 -9.74 -17.44
CA GLU A 197 -37.44 -8.30 -17.74
C GLU A 197 -35.99 -8.01 -18.16
N ALA A 198 -35.50 -8.82 -19.12
CA ALA A 198 -34.15 -8.73 -19.65
C ALA A 198 -34.06 -7.64 -20.74
N MET A 199 -34.25 -6.37 -20.35
CA MET A 199 -33.82 -5.24 -21.18
C MET A 199 -32.38 -5.48 -21.63
N LYS A 200 -32.16 -5.54 -22.95
CA LYS A 200 -30.92 -6.03 -23.56
C LYS A 200 -29.77 -5.02 -23.48
N PHE A 201 -29.34 -4.70 -22.26
CA PHE A 201 -28.14 -3.92 -22.00
C PHE A 201 -26.92 -4.57 -22.66
N VAL A 202 -26.39 -3.90 -23.69
CA VAL A 202 -25.13 -4.26 -24.33
C VAL A 202 -24.02 -4.11 -23.30
N LYS A 203 -23.62 -5.22 -22.67
CA LYS A 203 -22.57 -5.24 -21.64
C LYS A 203 -21.29 -4.65 -22.23
N PRO A 204 -20.77 -3.52 -21.72
CA PRO A 204 -19.60 -2.90 -22.29
C PRO A 204 -18.38 -3.82 -22.11
N PHE A 205 -17.65 -4.02 -23.21
CA PHE A 205 -16.36 -4.72 -23.22
C PHE A 205 -15.45 -4.18 -22.12
N LYS A 206 -14.77 -5.08 -21.42
CA LYS A 206 -13.66 -4.73 -20.52
C LYS A 206 -12.55 -5.76 -20.71
N PHE A 207 -11.36 -5.27 -21.01
CA PHE A 207 -10.15 -6.05 -21.09
C PHE A 207 -9.86 -6.76 -19.77
N LEU A 208 -9.57 -8.06 -19.80
CA LEU A 208 -9.26 -8.83 -18.61
C LEU A 208 -7.74 -8.96 -18.45
N ASN A 209 -7.21 -8.51 -17.31
CA ASN A 209 -5.77 -8.34 -17.10
C ASN A 209 -4.95 -9.66 -17.13
N PHE A 210 -5.60 -10.83 -17.15
CA PHE A 210 -4.92 -12.13 -17.33
C PHE A 210 -4.78 -12.57 -18.81
N TRP A 211 -5.46 -11.92 -19.77
CA TRP A 211 -5.39 -12.29 -21.19
C TRP A 211 -3.97 -12.16 -21.76
N THR A 212 -3.19 -11.20 -21.26
CA THR A 212 -1.77 -10.97 -21.61
C THR A 212 -0.84 -12.15 -21.30
N LYS A 213 -1.34 -13.16 -20.58
CA LYS A 213 -0.60 -14.37 -20.19
C LYS A 213 -0.92 -15.59 -21.07
N HIS A 214 -1.70 -15.40 -22.13
CA HIS A 214 -1.98 -16.46 -23.12
C HIS A 214 -0.98 -16.38 -24.28
N GLU A 215 -0.45 -17.52 -24.72
CA GLU A 215 0.55 -17.59 -25.79
C GLU A 215 0.07 -16.96 -27.11
N SER A 216 -1.19 -17.22 -27.50
CA SER A 216 -1.80 -16.67 -28.72
C SER A 216 -2.35 -15.24 -28.58
N PHE A 217 -2.26 -14.60 -27.40
CA PHE A 217 -2.84 -13.26 -27.21
C PHE A 217 -2.16 -12.20 -28.09
N MET A 218 -0.83 -12.14 -28.08
CA MET A 218 -0.07 -11.11 -28.82
C MET A 218 -0.29 -11.22 -30.33
N GLU A 219 -0.31 -12.45 -30.85
CA GLU A 219 -0.53 -12.70 -32.28
C GLU A 219 -1.95 -12.32 -32.71
N VAL A 220 -2.97 -12.60 -31.89
CA VAL A 220 -4.37 -12.18 -32.15
C VAL A 220 -4.51 -10.66 -32.16
N VAL A 221 -3.78 -9.92 -31.33
CA VAL A 221 -3.73 -8.45 -31.39
C VAL A 221 -3.02 -7.99 -32.66
N LYS A 222 -1.81 -8.52 -32.94
CA LYS A 222 -0.96 -8.14 -34.08
C LYS A 222 -1.67 -8.30 -35.43
N GLN A 223 -2.27 -9.47 -35.68
CA GLN A 223 -3.02 -9.76 -36.91
C GLN A 223 -4.26 -8.85 -37.11
N ASN A 224 -4.71 -8.16 -36.05
CA ASN A 224 -5.91 -7.32 -36.07
C ASN A 224 -5.60 -5.85 -35.77
N TRP A 225 -4.33 -5.44 -35.80
CA TRP A 225 -3.89 -4.05 -35.68
C TRP A 225 -3.76 -3.32 -37.04
N VAL A 226 -4.03 -4.02 -38.14
CA VAL A 226 -4.03 -3.45 -39.50
C VAL A 226 -5.28 -2.59 -39.73
N ALA A 227 -5.12 -1.46 -40.41
CA ALA A 227 -6.21 -0.56 -40.81
C ALA A 227 -6.26 -0.43 -42.33
N ASP A 228 -7.42 -0.73 -42.91
CA ASP A 228 -7.60 -0.83 -44.38
C ASP A 228 -8.02 0.51 -45.02
N PHE A 229 -7.69 1.64 -44.37
CA PHE A 229 -8.03 3.01 -44.78
C PHE A 229 -7.03 4.02 -44.22
N MET A 230 -6.85 5.16 -44.90
CA MET A 230 -6.11 6.32 -44.39
C MET A 230 -7.07 7.36 -43.81
N GLY A 231 -6.65 8.08 -42.76
CA GLY A 231 -7.45 9.14 -42.13
C GLY A 231 -6.73 9.79 -40.95
N ASP A 232 -7.48 10.52 -40.12
CA ASP A 232 -6.98 11.12 -38.88
C ASP A 232 -6.38 10.05 -37.92
N PRO A 233 -5.19 10.27 -37.32
CA PRO A 233 -4.55 9.30 -36.42
C PRO A 233 -5.41 8.89 -35.22
N PHE A 234 -6.14 9.81 -34.58
CA PHE A 234 -7.03 9.45 -33.46
C PHE A 234 -8.18 8.55 -33.92
N LEU A 235 -8.76 8.82 -35.10
CA LEU A 235 -9.79 8.00 -35.72
C LEU A 235 -9.25 6.63 -36.14
N MET A 236 -8.01 6.55 -36.67
CA MET A 236 -7.34 5.30 -37.01
C MET A 236 -7.09 4.44 -35.76
N LEU A 237 -6.47 4.99 -34.71
CA LEU A 237 -6.26 4.33 -33.42
C LEU A 237 -7.58 3.84 -32.80
N LYS A 238 -8.62 4.69 -32.80
CA LYS A 238 -9.97 4.36 -32.32
C LYS A 238 -10.60 3.20 -33.10
N GLN A 239 -10.35 3.10 -34.41
CA GLN A 239 -10.84 1.99 -35.23
C GLN A 239 -10.03 0.70 -35.06
N LYS A 240 -8.69 0.78 -34.95
CA LYS A 240 -7.82 -0.36 -34.59
C LYS A 240 -8.24 -0.96 -33.23
N LEU A 241 -8.41 -0.13 -32.20
CA LEU A 241 -8.95 -0.53 -30.89
C LEU A 241 -10.35 -1.16 -30.99
N LYS A 242 -11.24 -0.63 -31.85
CA LYS A 242 -12.59 -1.20 -32.10
C LYS A 242 -12.52 -2.58 -32.77
N ARG A 243 -11.61 -2.79 -33.72
CA ARG A 243 -11.36 -4.09 -34.39
C ARG A 243 -10.88 -5.12 -33.37
N VAL A 244 -9.81 -4.82 -32.63
CA VAL A 244 -9.24 -5.69 -31.59
C VAL A 244 -10.24 -6.00 -30.48
N LYS A 245 -11.06 -5.03 -30.03
CA LYS A 245 -12.15 -5.22 -29.06
C LYS A 245 -13.15 -6.29 -29.50
N ILE A 246 -13.54 -6.31 -30.78
CA ILE A 246 -14.45 -7.33 -31.33
C ILE A 246 -13.76 -8.69 -31.38
N VAL A 247 -12.51 -8.75 -31.82
CA VAL A 247 -11.77 -10.03 -31.97
C VAL A 247 -11.41 -10.63 -30.62
N LEU A 248 -10.88 -9.87 -29.67
CA LEU A 248 -10.61 -10.34 -28.30
C LEU A 248 -11.89 -10.81 -27.58
N SER A 249 -13.05 -10.21 -27.86
CA SER A 249 -14.33 -10.69 -27.34
C SER A 249 -14.71 -12.08 -27.87
N LYS A 250 -14.46 -12.35 -29.17
CA LYS A 250 -14.67 -13.68 -29.78
C LYS A 250 -13.62 -14.68 -29.26
N TRP A 251 -12.35 -14.31 -29.32
CA TRP A 251 -11.22 -15.12 -28.85
C TRP A 251 -11.38 -15.53 -27.38
N SER A 252 -11.66 -14.60 -26.46
CA SER A 252 -11.82 -14.96 -25.04
C SER A 252 -13.00 -15.92 -24.81
N LYS A 253 -14.05 -15.87 -25.62
CA LYS A 253 -15.18 -16.81 -25.53
C LYS A 253 -14.80 -18.21 -26.04
N LEU A 254 -13.92 -18.31 -27.02
CA LEU A 254 -13.41 -19.59 -27.55
C LEU A 254 -12.31 -20.19 -26.65
N THR A 255 -11.37 -19.38 -26.19
CA THR A 255 -10.18 -19.82 -25.43
C THR A 255 -10.48 -20.14 -23.96
N TYR A 256 -11.36 -19.38 -23.30
CA TYR A 256 -11.65 -19.55 -21.87
C TYR A 256 -13.09 -19.99 -21.57
N GLY A 257 -14.02 -19.86 -22.53
CA GLY A 257 -15.43 -20.19 -22.34
C GLY A 257 -16.07 -19.48 -21.14
N ASP A 258 -16.82 -20.24 -20.35
CA ASP A 258 -17.26 -19.85 -19.01
C ASP A 258 -16.22 -20.36 -18.00
N ILE A 259 -15.43 -19.44 -17.45
CA ILE A 259 -14.30 -19.73 -16.55
C ILE A 259 -14.75 -20.53 -15.32
N PHE A 260 -15.96 -20.30 -14.81
CA PHE A 260 -16.47 -20.98 -13.62
C PHE A 260 -16.84 -22.44 -13.92
N LYS A 261 -17.46 -22.70 -15.09
CA LYS A 261 -17.74 -24.06 -15.56
C LYS A 261 -16.46 -24.80 -15.91
N GLN A 262 -15.50 -24.13 -16.55
CA GLN A 262 -14.17 -24.68 -16.85
C GLN A 262 -13.32 -24.96 -15.60
N LEU A 263 -13.66 -24.35 -14.46
CA LEU A 263 -13.07 -24.64 -13.17
C LEU A 263 -13.72 -25.86 -12.51
N ALA A 264 -15.06 -25.90 -12.42
CA ALA A 264 -15.79 -27.06 -11.89
C ALA A 264 -15.44 -28.37 -12.64
N ILE A 265 -15.45 -28.35 -13.98
CA ILE A 265 -15.04 -29.48 -14.81
C ILE A 265 -13.62 -29.97 -14.49
N ARG A 266 -12.71 -29.08 -14.05
CA ARG A 266 -11.34 -29.45 -13.65
C ARG A 266 -11.26 -29.97 -12.23
N GLU A 267 -12.13 -29.52 -11.33
CA GLU A 267 -12.30 -30.11 -9.99
C GLU A 267 -12.87 -31.54 -10.11
N ASP A 268 -13.80 -31.77 -11.05
CA ASP A 268 -14.31 -33.11 -11.39
C ASP A 268 -13.23 -34.01 -12.02
N ILE A 269 -12.49 -33.51 -13.01
CA ILE A 269 -11.38 -34.26 -13.62
C ILE A 269 -10.31 -34.60 -12.57
N VAL A 270 -9.94 -33.67 -11.68
CA VAL A 270 -9.02 -33.97 -10.56
C VAL A 270 -9.61 -35.04 -9.66
N ARG A 271 -10.87 -34.93 -9.21
CA ARG A 271 -11.53 -35.95 -8.37
C ARG A 271 -11.49 -37.35 -9.01
N VAL A 272 -11.79 -37.45 -10.31
CA VAL A 272 -11.72 -38.73 -11.04
C VAL A 272 -10.30 -39.25 -11.18
N LYS A 273 -9.29 -38.39 -11.36
CA LYS A 273 -7.87 -38.80 -11.41
C LYS A 273 -7.26 -39.06 -10.04
N GLU A 274 -7.85 -38.56 -8.95
CA GLU A 274 -7.50 -38.94 -7.58
C GLU A 274 -8.03 -40.34 -7.27
N MET A 275 -9.31 -40.63 -7.53
CA MET A 275 -9.88 -41.97 -7.34
C MET A 275 -9.13 -43.05 -8.15
N LEU A 276 -8.85 -42.81 -9.44
CA LEU A 276 -8.08 -43.76 -10.28
C LEU A 276 -6.63 -43.98 -9.80
N PHE A 277 -6.05 -43.03 -9.06
CA PHE A 277 -4.72 -43.18 -8.46
C PHE A 277 -4.77 -43.83 -7.05
N GLU A 278 -5.92 -43.78 -6.38
CA GLU A 278 -6.17 -44.53 -5.15
C GLU A 278 -6.49 -46.01 -5.44
N GLU A 279 -7.12 -46.31 -6.58
CA GLU A 279 -7.36 -47.67 -7.09
C GLU A 279 -6.10 -48.30 -7.71
N ASP A 280 -5.39 -47.60 -8.60
CA ASP A 280 -4.08 -47.99 -9.13
C ASP A 280 -3.03 -46.88 -8.93
N PRO A 281 -2.16 -46.98 -7.91
CA PRO A 281 -1.13 -45.98 -7.62
C PRO A 281 0.09 -46.03 -8.57
N SER A 282 -0.11 -46.45 -9.83
CA SER A 282 0.93 -46.56 -10.84
C SER A 282 1.60 -45.23 -11.21
N SER A 283 2.81 -45.34 -11.78
CA SER A 283 3.56 -44.21 -12.34
C SER A 283 2.76 -43.41 -13.37
N GLN A 284 1.90 -44.08 -14.15
CA GLN A 284 1.11 -43.48 -15.22
C GLN A 284 -0.04 -42.63 -14.66
N ASN A 285 -0.86 -43.22 -13.78
CA ASN A 285 -1.98 -42.51 -13.15
C ASN A 285 -1.48 -41.31 -12.34
N ARG A 286 -0.33 -41.43 -11.68
CA ARG A 286 0.35 -40.33 -10.99
C ARG A 286 0.64 -39.13 -11.90
N VAL A 287 1.16 -39.37 -13.11
CA VAL A 287 1.50 -38.29 -14.07
C VAL A 287 0.22 -37.61 -14.56
N VAL A 288 -0.81 -38.38 -14.90
CA VAL A 288 -2.11 -37.87 -15.35
C VAL A 288 -2.79 -37.04 -14.26
N LEU A 289 -2.75 -37.50 -13.00
CA LEU A 289 -3.23 -36.73 -11.84
C LEU A 289 -2.46 -35.42 -11.65
N GLN A 290 -1.12 -35.45 -11.75
CA GLN A 290 -0.30 -34.24 -11.62
C GLN A 290 -0.56 -33.23 -12.74
N GLN A 291 -0.88 -33.68 -13.96
CA GLN A 291 -1.31 -32.82 -15.06
C GLN A 291 -2.67 -32.17 -14.75
N ALA A 292 -3.67 -32.95 -14.30
CA ALA A 292 -4.99 -32.45 -13.93
C ALA A 292 -4.92 -31.40 -12.79
N GLN A 293 -4.15 -31.69 -11.72
CA GLN A 293 -3.94 -30.75 -10.61
C GLN A 293 -3.21 -29.47 -11.05
N ALA A 294 -2.31 -29.55 -12.04
CA ALA A 294 -1.64 -28.38 -12.61
C ALA A 294 -2.60 -27.51 -13.44
N GLU A 295 -3.51 -28.12 -14.23
CA GLU A 295 -4.55 -27.40 -14.96
C GLU A 295 -5.57 -26.72 -14.03
N LEU A 296 -6.07 -27.43 -13.02
CA LEU A 296 -6.97 -26.83 -12.02
C LEU A 296 -6.32 -25.61 -11.35
N LYS A 297 -5.03 -25.71 -10.99
CA LYS A 297 -4.27 -24.60 -10.42
C LYS A 297 -4.08 -23.42 -11.40
N LYS A 298 -3.96 -23.67 -12.71
CA LYS A 298 -3.95 -22.63 -13.76
C LYS A 298 -5.28 -21.87 -13.77
N TYR A 299 -6.41 -22.57 -13.72
CA TYR A 299 -7.75 -21.97 -13.74
C TYR A 299 -8.10 -21.23 -12.44
N LEU A 300 -7.77 -21.76 -11.26
CA LEU A 300 -7.91 -21.06 -9.97
C LEU A 300 -7.17 -19.71 -9.96
N SER A 301 -5.98 -19.63 -10.56
CA SER A 301 -5.24 -18.36 -10.66
C SER A 301 -5.86 -17.38 -11.68
N ILE A 302 -6.56 -17.87 -12.71
CA ILE A 302 -7.33 -17.02 -13.64
C ILE A 302 -8.55 -16.43 -12.93
N GLU A 303 -9.27 -17.24 -12.13
CA GLU A 303 -10.41 -16.79 -11.32
C GLU A 303 -10.00 -15.72 -10.30
N GLU A 304 -8.89 -15.93 -9.59
CA GLU A 304 -8.30 -14.97 -8.65
C GLU A 304 -8.01 -13.61 -9.32
N GLN A 305 -7.39 -13.64 -10.51
CA GLN A 305 -7.05 -12.42 -11.27
C GLN A 305 -8.30 -11.70 -11.80
N TYR A 306 -9.28 -12.44 -12.31
CA TYR A 306 -10.58 -11.90 -12.71
C TYR A 306 -11.24 -11.16 -11.54
N TRP A 307 -11.35 -11.80 -10.38
CA TRP A 307 -11.99 -11.22 -9.20
C TRP A 307 -11.23 -10.04 -8.61
N LYS A 308 -9.90 -10.11 -8.50
CA LYS A 308 -9.04 -8.99 -8.09
C LYS A 308 -9.34 -7.72 -8.91
N GLN A 309 -9.38 -7.86 -10.23
CA GLN A 309 -9.68 -6.77 -11.16
C GLN A 309 -11.11 -6.23 -11.00
N LYS A 310 -12.12 -7.10 -10.79
CA LYS A 310 -13.52 -6.67 -10.57
C LYS A 310 -13.72 -5.91 -9.24
N ALA A 311 -12.99 -6.26 -8.18
CA ALA A 311 -13.07 -5.52 -6.91
C ALA A 311 -12.30 -4.19 -6.94
N GLY A 312 -11.12 -4.16 -7.58
CA GLY A 312 -10.21 -3.03 -7.56
C GLY A 312 -9.51 -2.88 -6.20
N MET A 313 -8.91 -3.96 -5.70
CA MET A 313 -8.21 -4.02 -4.41
C MET A 313 -6.71 -4.21 -4.59
N ALA A 314 -5.92 -3.27 -4.07
CA ALA A 314 -4.44 -3.28 -4.15
C ALA A 314 -3.75 -3.91 -2.92
N TRP A 315 -4.48 -4.13 -1.81
CA TRP A 315 -3.91 -4.53 -0.52
C TRP A 315 -4.28 -5.98 -0.20
N PHE A 316 -3.39 -6.93 -0.52
CA PHE A 316 -3.61 -8.36 -0.28
C PHE A 316 -2.30 -9.07 0.10
N GLU A 317 -2.36 -9.97 1.08
CA GLU A 317 -1.30 -10.93 1.42
C GLU A 317 -1.90 -12.35 1.33
N GLU A 318 -1.05 -13.36 1.10
CA GLU A 318 -1.48 -14.75 0.91
C GLU A 318 -2.11 -15.39 2.17
N GLY A 319 -3.41 -15.16 2.37
CA GLY A 319 -4.16 -15.74 3.50
C GLY A 319 -5.68 -15.73 3.34
N ASP A 320 -6.27 -14.65 2.83
CA ASP A 320 -7.74 -14.45 2.80
C ASP A 320 -8.38 -14.83 1.45
N ARG A 321 -7.98 -15.96 0.87
CA ARG A 321 -8.43 -16.47 -0.44
C ARG A 321 -9.95 -16.75 -0.48
N ASN A 322 -10.62 -16.31 -1.56
CA ASN A 322 -12.05 -16.44 -1.88
C ASN A 322 -13.01 -16.40 -0.65
N THR A 323 -12.83 -15.41 0.23
CA THR A 323 -13.67 -15.26 1.42
C THR A 323 -14.96 -14.49 1.12
N ARG A 324 -16.03 -14.77 1.89
CA ARG A 324 -17.33 -14.05 1.86
C ARG A 324 -17.21 -12.51 1.89
N PHE A 325 -16.13 -11.98 2.46
CA PHE A 325 -15.78 -10.56 2.43
C PHE A 325 -15.66 -10.00 1.00
N PHE A 326 -15.09 -10.76 0.06
CA PHE A 326 -14.91 -10.36 -1.33
C PHE A 326 -16.27 -10.12 -2.01
N HIS A 327 -17.14 -11.14 -1.99
CA HIS A 327 -18.47 -11.07 -2.62
C HIS A 327 -19.33 -9.98 -1.97
N ASN A 328 -19.32 -9.86 -0.64
CA ASN A 328 -20.00 -8.78 0.07
C ASN A 328 -19.45 -7.39 -0.31
N CYS A 329 -18.15 -7.25 -0.59
CA CYS A 329 -17.57 -5.97 -1.01
C CYS A 329 -17.91 -5.62 -2.47
N VAL A 330 -17.95 -6.60 -3.38
CA VAL A 330 -18.41 -6.40 -4.77
C VAL A 330 -19.90 -6.07 -4.79
N ASN A 331 -20.73 -6.78 -4.03
CA ASN A 331 -22.18 -6.56 -3.99
C ASN A 331 -22.53 -5.23 -3.30
N GLY A 332 -21.88 -4.86 -2.20
CA GLY A 332 -22.03 -3.53 -1.61
C GLY A 332 -21.58 -2.39 -2.54
N LYS A 333 -20.55 -2.61 -3.36
CA LYS A 333 -20.11 -1.66 -4.40
C LYS A 333 -21.14 -1.56 -5.54
N ARG A 334 -21.72 -2.68 -6.00
CA ARG A 334 -22.82 -2.72 -6.99
C ARG A 334 -24.08 -2.00 -6.49
N GLN A 335 -24.54 -2.32 -5.27
CA GLN A 335 -25.72 -1.68 -4.67
C GLN A 335 -25.53 -0.17 -4.49
N LYS A 336 -24.33 0.28 -4.08
CA LYS A 336 -24.03 1.71 -3.92
C LYS A 336 -23.87 2.47 -5.25
N LEU A 337 -23.54 1.78 -6.34
CA LEU A 337 -23.38 2.37 -7.67
C LEU A 337 -24.64 2.26 -8.56
N LYS A 338 -25.71 1.56 -8.14
CA LYS A 338 -26.99 1.58 -8.87
C LYS A 338 -27.65 2.95 -8.69
N LEU A 339 -27.64 3.76 -9.73
CA LEU A 339 -28.36 5.02 -9.78
C LEU A 339 -29.86 4.72 -9.67
N LYS A 340 -30.51 5.18 -8.59
CA LYS A 340 -31.95 4.94 -8.35
C LYS A 340 -32.83 6.07 -8.85
N ARG A 341 -32.33 7.31 -8.82
CA ARG A 341 -33.02 8.52 -9.23
C ARG A 341 -32.07 9.72 -9.39
N ILE A 342 -32.49 10.71 -10.16
CA ILE A 342 -31.90 12.04 -10.31
C ILE A 342 -32.98 13.06 -9.94
N GLN A 343 -32.57 14.26 -9.49
CA GLN A 343 -33.46 15.40 -9.30
C GLN A 343 -33.22 16.39 -10.44
N ASN A 344 -34.26 16.80 -11.15
CA ASN A 344 -34.18 17.77 -12.24
C ASN A 344 -34.08 19.22 -11.72
N GLY A 345 -33.82 20.17 -12.64
CA GLY A 345 -33.68 21.60 -12.31
C GLY A 345 -34.91 22.18 -11.57
N ASP A 346 -36.10 21.68 -11.88
CA ASP A 346 -37.38 22.10 -11.27
C ASP A 346 -37.63 21.43 -9.89
N GLY A 347 -36.66 20.67 -9.36
CA GLY A 347 -36.74 19.99 -8.07
C GLY A 347 -37.52 18.67 -8.07
N SER A 348 -38.08 18.25 -9.21
CA SER A 348 -38.77 16.97 -9.37
C SER A 348 -37.80 15.77 -9.39
N TRP A 349 -38.24 14.61 -8.88
CA TRP A 349 -37.45 13.37 -8.90
C TRP A 349 -37.84 12.48 -10.09
N ILE A 350 -36.87 12.12 -10.92
CA ILE A 350 -37.02 11.08 -11.95
C ILE A 350 -36.50 9.76 -11.37
N GLU A 351 -37.37 8.74 -11.31
CA GLU A 351 -37.00 7.38 -10.89
C GLU A 351 -37.01 6.37 -12.07
N ASP A 352 -37.50 6.81 -13.24
CA ASP A 352 -37.57 6.04 -14.51
C ASP A 352 -36.21 5.96 -15.23
N GLN A 353 -35.80 4.77 -15.70
CA GLN A 353 -34.45 4.55 -16.25
C GLN A 353 -34.19 5.22 -17.61
N GLU A 354 -35.20 5.38 -18.47
CA GLU A 354 -35.00 5.99 -19.79
C GLU A 354 -34.86 7.50 -19.65
N LYS A 355 -35.77 8.14 -18.91
CA LYS A 355 -35.73 9.58 -18.59
C LYS A 355 -34.50 9.97 -17.77
N LEU A 356 -33.99 9.06 -16.93
CA LEU A 356 -32.70 9.22 -16.24
C LEU A 356 -31.51 9.31 -17.21
N SER A 357 -31.59 8.66 -18.38
CA SER A 357 -30.56 8.73 -19.41
C SER A 357 -30.67 9.99 -20.26
N GLU A 358 -31.89 10.38 -20.64
CA GLU A 358 -32.17 11.60 -21.42
C GLU A 358 -31.74 12.86 -20.66
N ALA A 359 -32.16 13.01 -19.41
CA ALA A 359 -31.80 14.17 -18.58
C ALA A 359 -30.28 14.28 -18.34
N ALA A 360 -29.57 13.15 -18.29
CA ALA A 360 -28.11 13.14 -18.20
C ALA A 360 -27.44 13.57 -19.52
N VAL A 361 -27.95 13.12 -20.68
CA VAL A 361 -27.45 13.54 -22.00
C VAL A 361 -27.70 15.02 -22.24
N GLU A 362 -28.92 15.51 -21.96
CA GLU A 362 -29.30 16.92 -22.14
C GLU A 362 -28.44 17.86 -21.27
N PHE A 363 -28.21 17.48 -20.00
CA PHE A 363 -27.36 18.22 -19.07
C PHE A 363 -25.92 18.38 -19.62
N PHE A 364 -25.32 17.29 -20.11
CA PHE A 364 -23.97 17.35 -20.67
C PHE A 364 -23.92 18.06 -22.02
N GLN A 365 -24.93 17.90 -22.89
CA GLN A 365 -25.02 18.65 -24.14
C GLN A 365 -25.03 20.16 -23.86
N LYS A 366 -25.98 20.65 -23.04
CA LYS A 366 -26.04 22.07 -22.66
C LYS A 366 -24.76 22.58 -21.99
N GLN A 367 -24.08 21.72 -21.23
CA GLN A 367 -22.81 22.07 -20.58
C GLN A 367 -21.63 22.19 -21.56
N PHE A 368 -21.64 21.48 -22.69
CA PHE A 368 -20.56 21.53 -23.69
C PHE A 368 -20.86 22.43 -24.90
N THR A 369 -21.98 23.17 -24.90
CA THR A 369 -22.39 24.07 -25.99
C THR A 369 -22.65 25.52 -25.51
N MET A 370 -21.78 26.07 -24.65
CA MET A 370 -21.88 27.48 -24.28
C MET A 370 -21.50 28.40 -25.47
N GLU A 371 -22.42 29.31 -25.81
CA GLU A 371 -22.17 30.41 -26.75
C GLU A 371 -21.46 31.58 -26.06
N GLY A 372 -20.62 32.31 -26.81
CA GLY A 372 -19.94 33.52 -26.34
C GLY A 372 -18.41 33.46 -26.44
N ASP A 373 -17.85 33.98 -27.54
CA ASP A 373 -16.41 34.20 -27.65
C ASP A 373 -15.98 35.45 -26.87
N PRO A 374 -14.86 35.41 -26.10
CA PRO A 374 -14.28 36.60 -25.50
C PRO A 374 -13.82 37.61 -26.58
N ALA A 375 -14.30 38.85 -26.48
CA ALA A 375 -13.99 39.91 -27.45
C ALA A 375 -12.54 40.45 -27.36
N SER A 376 -11.80 40.12 -26.30
CA SER A 376 -10.37 40.42 -26.15
C SER A 376 -9.66 39.33 -25.32
N PHE A 377 -8.37 39.16 -25.58
CA PHE A 377 -7.45 38.31 -24.82
C PHE A 377 -6.34 39.10 -24.11
N ASP A 378 -6.53 40.40 -23.83
CA ASP A 378 -5.49 41.30 -23.31
C ASP A 378 -4.80 40.84 -22.02
N ILE A 379 -5.47 40.03 -21.18
CA ILE A 379 -4.85 39.41 -19.98
C ILE A 379 -3.64 38.54 -20.34
N LEU A 380 -3.56 38.01 -21.57
CA LEU A 380 -2.44 37.20 -22.06
C LEU A 380 -1.20 38.03 -22.41
N ASN A 381 -1.31 39.36 -22.47
CA ASN A 381 -0.15 40.25 -22.47
C ASN A 381 0.55 40.28 -21.08
N ASN A 382 -0.03 39.63 -20.06
CA ASN A 382 0.64 39.31 -18.80
C ASN A 382 1.52 38.06 -18.86
N VAL A 383 1.58 37.39 -20.02
CA VAL A 383 2.44 36.23 -20.29
C VAL A 383 3.54 36.65 -21.28
N PRO A 384 4.82 36.69 -20.87
CA PRO A 384 5.93 36.85 -21.81
C PRO A 384 6.03 35.62 -22.73
N SER A 385 6.60 35.77 -23.92
CA SER A 385 6.93 34.61 -24.77
C SER A 385 8.10 33.87 -24.13
N MET A 386 7.84 32.70 -23.53
CA MET A 386 8.84 31.99 -22.72
C MET A 386 9.58 30.88 -23.45
N VAL A 387 9.14 30.56 -24.66
CA VAL A 387 9.78 29.60 -25.56
C VAL A 387 10.65 30.37 -26.55
N SER A 388 11.96 30.12 -26.58
CA SER A 388 12.85 30.59 -27.66
C SER A 388 12.52 29.87 -28.98
N MET A 389 12.99 30.34 -30.14
CA MET A 389 12.69 29.64 -31.40
C MET A 389 13.35 28.25 -31.48
N GLU A 390 14.55 28.10 -30.90
CA GLU A 390 15.25 26.82 -30.77
C GLU A 390 14.54 25.88 -29.79
N GLN A 391 14.12 26.40 -28.63
CA GLN A 391 13.25 25.65 -27.72
C GLN A 391 11.99 25.24 -28.47
N ASN A 392 11.31 26.14 -29.19
CA ASN A 392 10.08 25.82 -29.90
C ASN A 392 10.27 24.73 -30.97
N LEU A 393 11.48 24.54 -31.51
CA LEU A 393 11.81 23.42 -32.41
C LEU A 393 12.04 22.11 -31.65
N GLU A 394 12.75 22.12 -30.52
CA GLU A 394 12.90 20.98 -29.60
C GLU A 394 11.55 20.59 -28.96
N LEU A 395 10.70 21.57 -28.66
CA LEU A 395 9.33 21.39 -28.21
C LEU A 395 8.51 20.79 -29.37
N CYS A 396 8.67 21.29 -30.60
CA CYS A 396 8.03 20.78 -31.83
C CYS A 396 8.57 19.42 -32.35
N ARG A 397 9.53 18.78 -31.67
CA ARG A 397 10.03 17.47 -32.10
C ARG A 397 8.99 16.37 -31.85
N LEU A 398 9.03 15.30 -32.65
CA LEU A 398 8.28 14.09 -32.32
C LEU A 398 8.89 13.43 -31.06
N PRO A 399 8.09 13.10 -30.03
CA PRO A 399 8.61 12.49 -28.80
C PRO A 399 9.29 11.16 -29.09
N THR A 400 10.46 10.89 -28.51
CA THR A 400 11.22 9.67 -28.80
C THR A 400 10.49 8.40 -28.37
N MET A 401 10.80 7.27 -29.02
CA MET A 401 10.23 5.96 -28.69
C MET A 401 10.42 5.58 -27.22
N GLU A 402 11.55 5.98 -26.60
CA GLU A 402 11.82 5.71 -25.20
C GLU A 402 10.99 6.61 -24.26
N GLU A 403 10.73 7.88 -24.62
CA GLU A 403 9.82 8.75 -23.85
C GLU A 403 8.36 8.25 -23.94
N VAL A 404 7.92 7.80 -25.13
CA VAL A 404 6.59 7.16 -25.35
C VAL A 404 6.45 5.89 -24.50
N LYS A 405 7.46 5.01 -24.54
CA LYS A 405 7.54 3.79 -23.73
C LYS A 405 7.46 4.09 -22.24
N ASN A 406 8.24 5.05 -21.74
CA ASN A 406 8.21 5.43 -20.33
C ASN A 406 6.85 6.00 -19.90
N ALA A 407 6.17 6.79 -20.74
CA ALA A 407 4.81 7.25 -20.47
C ALA A 407 3.78 6.09 -20.39
N VAL A 408 3.86 5.10 -21.28
CA VAL A 408 2.98 3.92 -21.25
C VAL A 408 3.27 3.02 -20.03
N PHE A 409 4.52 2.84 -19.64
CA PHE A 409 4.89 2.08 -18.43
C PHE A 409 4.61 2.84 -17.12
N ALA A 410 4.45 4.16 -17.15
CA ALA A 410 3.96 4.95 -16.01
C ALA A 410 2.45 4.79 -15.75
N LEU A 411 1.67 4.29 -16.72
CA LEU A 411 0.23 4.02 -16.53
C LEU A 411 0.00 2.97 -15.44
N SER A 412 -1.05 3.16 -14.63
CA SER A 412 -1.44 2.15 -13.64
C SER A 412 -2.12 0.97 -14.34
N SER A 413 -1.44 -0.18 -14.37
CA SER A 413 -1.90 -1.43 -15.03
C SER A 413 -3.23 -1.97 -14.50
N GLU A 414 -3.55 -1.72 -13.23
CA GLU A 414 -4.78 -2.15 -12.53
C GLU A 414 -5.83 -1.04 -12.44
N SER A 415 -5.69 0.05 -13.21
CA SER A 415 -6.66 1.15 -13.28
C SER A 415 -8.00 0.75 -13.91
N ALA A 416 -9.03 1.56 -13.67
CA ALA A 416 -10.32 1.37 -14.30
C ALA A 416 -10.26 1.74 -15.80
N SER A 417 -10.74 0.84 -16.65
CA SER A 417 -10.77 1.04 -18.10
C SER A 417 -11.56 2.28 -18.52
N GLY A 418 -11.16 2.90 -19.63
CA GLY A 418 -11.94 3.95 -20.30
C GLY A 418 -13.25 3.45 -20.93
N PRO A 419 -13.97 4.33 -21.66
CA PRO A 419 -15.20 3.99 -22.39
C PRO A 419 -15.00 2.99 -23.53
N ASP A 420 -13.78 2.92 -24.05
CA ASP A 420 -13.29 1.91 -25.00
C ASP A 420 -13.28 0.50 -24.39
N GLY A 421 -12.87 0.39 -23.13
CA GLY A 421 -12.83 -0.84 -22.33
C GLY A 421 -11.43 -1.42 -22.11
N PHE A 422 -10.36 -0.79 -22.59
CA PHE A 422 -8.98 -1.26 -22.36
C PHE A 422 -8.39 -0.71 -21.04
N SER A 423 -7.43 -1.43 -20.47
CA SER A 423 -6.72 -1.05 -19.22
C SER A 423 -5.27 -0.64 -19.53
N GLY A 424 -4.58 0.03 -18.60
CA GLY A 424 -3.16 0.37 -18.76
C GLY A 424 -2.26 -0.84 -19.08
N LEU A 425 -2.63 -2.03 -18.57
CA LEU A 425 -1.90 -3.28 -18.85
C LEU A 425 -1.99 -3.72 -20.32
N PHE A 426 -3.06 -3.38 -21.05
CA PHE A 426 -3.15 -3.66 -22.49
C PHE A 426 -2.07 -2.89 -23.25
N PHE A 427 -1.98 -1.58 -23.04
CA PHE A 427 -1.00 -0.73 -23.70
C PHE A 427 0.44 -1.09 -23.32
N GLN A 428 0.69 -1.50 -22.07
CA GLN A 428 2.01 -2.00 -21.64
C GLN A 428 2.39 -3.34 -22.28
N ALA A 429 1.45 -4.29 -22.38
CA ALA A 429 1.72 -5.59 -22.97
C ALA A 429 1.82 -5.55 -24.49
N CYS A 430 1.05 -4.68 -25.15
CA CYS A 430 0.98 -4.55 -26.60
C CYS A 430 1.79 -3.37 -27.15
N LEU A 431 2.68 -2.75 -26.36
CA LEU A 431 3.38 -1.52 -26.75
C LEU A 431 4.04 -1.65 -28.13
N GLU A 432 4.81 -2.72 -28.37
CA GLU A 432 5.51 -2.99 -29.64
C GLU A 432 4.58 -3.03 -30.88
N ILE A 433 3.27 -3.26 -30.70
CA ILE A 433 2.27 -3.28 -31.77
C ILE A 433 1.63 -1.89 -31.97
N VAL A 434 1.53 -1.09 -30.92
CA VAL A 434 0.79 0.19 -30.89
C VAL A 434 1.71 1.42 -31.01
N MET A 435 3.01 1.25 -30.77
CA MET A 435 4.00 2.33 -30.62
C MET A 435 4.13 3.24 -31.85
N GLU A 436 4.05 2.68 -33.07
CA GLU A 436 4.12 3.47 -34.32
C GLU A 436 2.95 4.45 -34.47
N ASP A 437 1.74 4.09 -34.02
CA ASP A 437 0.55 4.96 -34.06
C ASP A 437 0.59 6.10 -33.02
N ILE A 438 1.43 5.99 -31.98
CA ILE A 438 1.49 6.96 -30.86
C ILE A 438 2.51 8.09 -31.11
N HIS A 439 3.48 7.87 -31.99
CA HIS A 439 4.68 8.71 -32.15
C HIS A 439 4.41 10.14 -32.64
N ALA A 440 3.25 10.40 -33.25
CA ALA A 440 2.95 11.58 -34.07
C ALA A 440 2.36 12.82 -33.32
N LEU A 441 2.57 12.99 -32.00
CA LEU A 441 1.61 13.75 -31.15
C LEU A 441 2.15 14.71 -30.05
N GLU A 442 2.42 15.96 -30.47
CA GLU A 442 2.22 17.28 -29.80
C GLU A 442 3.01 17.78 -28.54
N ILE A 443 2.89 19.09 -28.23
CA ILE A 443 4.04 20.01 -27.97
C ILE A 443 3.98 20.97 -26.71
N VAL A 444 4.81 20.64 -25.72
CA VAL A 444 5.60 21.29 -24.60
C VAL A 444 5.55 22.81 -24.13
N THR A 445 5.81 23.00 -22.80
CA THR A 445 5.83 24.00 -21.63
C THR A 445 6.10 25.56 -21.53
N ASP A 446 5.42 26.28 -20.56
CA ASP A 446 5.92 26.87 -19.24
C ASP A 446 5.72 28.35 -18.64
N ILE A 447 5.24 28.46 -17.36
CA ILE A 447 5.82 29.00 -16.04
C ILE A 447 6.14 30.49 -15.58
N ARG A 448 5.71 30.92 -14.36
CA ARG A 448 6.34 31.79 -13.27
C ARG A 448 5.93 33.27 -12.88
N LEU A 449 5.61 33.46 -11.55
CA LEU A 449 6.12 34.39 -10.45
C LEU A 449 6.03 35.97 -10.56
N ARG A 450 6.08 36.88 -9.52
CA ARG A 450 5.83 36.94 -8.03
C ARG A 450 5.55 38.42 -7.51
N GLY A 451 4.93 38.64 -6.32
CA GLY A 451 4.50 39.95 -5.69
C GLY A 451 5.55 40.91 -5.06
N LYS A 452 5.37 41.78 -4.01
CA LYS A 452 4.44 41.90 -2.77
C LYS A 452 2.73 44.28 -1.99
N PRO A 453 2.70 45.14 -0.84
CA PRO A 453 2.66 45.03 0.68
C PRO A 453 1.35 45.44 1.51
N ALA A 454 1.02 44.74 2.65
CA ALA A 454 -0.12 44.80 3.65
C ALA A 454 -1.27 43.71 3.57
N ASN A 455 -2.09 43.41 4.63
CA ASN A 455 -2.76 42.06 4.82
C ASN A 455 -4.32 41.93 4.84
N VAL A 456 -4.88 41.01 4.02
CA VAL A 456 -6.21 40.33 4.05
C VAL A 456 -6.04 38.91 3.47
N VAL A 457 -6.90 37.94 3.85
CA VAL A 457 -6.92 36.58 3.24
C VAL A 457 -8.27 36.32 2.59
N ILE A 458 -8.31 36.01 1.29
CA ILE A 458 -9.52 35.67 0.52
C ILE A 458 -9.42 34.21 0.08
N LYS A 459 -10.41 33.38 0.42
CA LYS A 459 -10.55 32.04 -0.18
C LYS A 459 -11.53 32.10 -1.35
N LEU A 460 -11.10 31.58 -2.50
CA LEU A 460 -11.93 31.38 -3.69
C LEU A 460 -12.37 29.91 -3.81
N ASP A 461 -13.47 29.68 -4.52
CA ASP A 461 -13.95 28.37 -4.97
C ASP A 461 -14.35 28.53 -6.46
N MET A 462 -13.78 27.72 -7.35
CA MET A 462 -14.03 27.84 -8.80
C MET A 462 -15.27 27.03 -9.22
N ALA A 463 -16.13 27.64 -10.04
CA ALA A 463 -17.33 26.96 -10.53
C ALA A 463 -16.97 25.91 -11.60
N LYS A 464 -17.13 24.62 -11.24
CA LYS A 464 -16.84 23.45 -12.10
C LYS A 464 -15.46 23.54 -12.78
N ALA A 465 -14.40 23.50 -11.96
CA ALA A 465 -13.02 23.82 -12.34
C ALA A 465 -12.54 23.37 -13.74
N TYR A 466 -12.83 22.14 -14.16
CA TYR A 466 -12.36 21.59 -15.46
C TYR A 466 -13.33 21.82 -16.63
N ASP A 467 -14.56 22.28 -16.36
CA ASP A 467 -15.64 22.28 -17.34
C ASP A 467 -15.96 23.67 -17.91
N THR A 468 -15.39 24.73 -17.32
CA THR A 468 -15.72 26.14 -17.63
C THR A 468 -14.59 26.93 -18.32
N VAL A 469 -13.41 26.33 -18.49
CA VAL A 469 -12.27 26.96 -19.17
C VAL A 469 -12.46 26.95 -20.68
N SER A 470 -12.40 28.11 -21.32
CA SER A 470 -12.52 28.26 -22.78
C SER A 470 -11.34 27.63 -23.53
N TRP A 471 -11.63 26.77 -24.50
CA TRP A 471 -10.62 26.17 -25.39
C TRP A 471 -9.83 27.21 -26.19
N LYS A 472 -10.45 28.30 -26.63
CA LYS A 472 -9.74 29.37 -27.36
C LYS A 472 -8.77 30.12 -26.44
N TYR A 473 -9.17 30.39 -25.20
CA TYR A 473 -8.28 30.92 -24.19
C TYR A 473 -7.10 29.98 -23.93
N LEU A 474 -7.38 28.69 -23.68
CA LEU A 474 -6.37 27.66 -23.45
C LEU A 474 -5.35 27.60 -24.60
N LEU A 475 -5.80 27.58 -25.86
CA LEU A 475 -4.92 27.58 -27.03
C LEU A 475 -4.02 28.82 -27.13
N HIS A 476 -4.49 30.01 -26.72
CA HIS A 476 -3.63 31.20 -26.68
C HIS A 476 -2.65 31.18 -25.49
N VAL A 477 -3.01 30.57 -24.35
CA VAL A 477 -2.10 30.34 -23.23
C VAL A 477 -0.98 29.37 -23.65
N LEU A 478 -1.34 28.25 -24.29
CA LEU A 478 -0.41 27.26 -24.83
C LEU A 478 0.55 27.88 -25.86
N ARG A 479 0.09 28.82 -26.69
CA ARG A 479 0.93 29.57 -27.66
C ARG A 479 1.84 30.65 -27.04
N ARG A 480 1.69 30.99 -25.76
CA ARG A 480 2.49 32.04 -25.08
C ARG A 480 3.42 31.48 -24.01
N MET A 481 2.94 30.54 -23.20
CA MET A 481 3.76 29.80 -22.25
C MET A 481 4.42 28.59 -22.92
N GLY A 482 3.63 27.79 -23.64
CA GLY A 482 3.93 26.42 -24.05
C GLY A 482 2.94 25.41 -23.41
N GLY A 483 2.88 24.21 -23.98
CA GLY A 483 2.17 23.01 -23.51
C GLY A 483 2.68 22.39 -22.20
N VAL A 484 2.87 21.07 -22.17
CA VAL A 484 3.08 20.31 -20.92
C VAL A 484 4.33 19.42 -20.94
N LYS A 485 4.81 19.05 -19.75
CA LYS A 485 5.88 18.05 -19.61
C LYS A 485 5.35 16.66 -19.95
N GLN A 486 6.13 15.90 -20.72
CA GLN A 486 5.78 14.54 -21.11
C GLN A 486 5.70 13.60 -19.90
N GLY A 487 4.61 12.82 -19.82
CA GLY A 487 4.33 11.86 -18.76
C GLY A 487 3.35 12.33 -17.66
N ASP A 488 3.06 13.64 -17.58
CA ASP A 488 2.08 14.17 -16.62
C ASP A 488 0.62 14.00 -17.11
N PRO A 489 -0.38 13.83 -16.21
CA PRO A 489 -1.79 13.81 -16.58
C PRO A 489 -2.23 15.15 -17.19
N LEU A 490 -2.70 15.10 -18.44
CA LEU A 490 -2.93 16.29 -19.26
C LEU A 490 -3.93 17.30 -18.64
N SER A 491 -5.12 16.87 -18.21
CA SER A 491 -6.17 17.82 -17.75
C SER A 491 -5.79 18.62 -16.50
N PRO A 492 -5.20 18.03 -15.42
CA PRO A 492 -4.61 18.80 -14.32
C PRO A 492 -3.50 19.77 -14.76
N ALA A 493 -2.62 19.37 -15.69
CA ALA A 493 -1.54 20.23 -16.17
C ALA A 493 -2.07 21.42 -16.99
N LEU A 494 -3.01 21.18 -17.92
CA LEU A 494 -3.71 22.23 -18.68
C LEU A 494 -4.47 23.20 -17.76
N PHE A 495 -5.12 22.69 -16.70
CA PHE A 495 -5.76 23.52 -15.69
C PHE A 495 -4.74 24.42 -14.96
N ILE A 496 -3.59 23.86 -14.56
CA ILE A 496 -2.53 24.63 -13.89
C ILE A 496 -1.97 25.71 -14.83
N LEU A 497 -1.79 25.43 -16.12
CA LEU A 497 -1.38 26.43 -17.11
C LEU A 497 -2.44 27.52 -17.30
N SER A 498 -3.73 27.15 -17.40
CA SER A 498 -4.85 28.10 -17.43
C SER A 498 -4.83 29.06 -16.22
N ALA A 499 -4.63 28.51 -15.03
CA ALA A 499 -4.60 29.25 -13.76
C ALA A 499 -3.29 30.05 -13.56
N GLU A 500 -2.17 29.66 -14.18
CA GLU A 500 -0.91 30.41 -14.07
C GLU A 500 -1.01 31.83 -14.66
N VAL A 501 -1.93 32.07 -15.60
CA VAL A 501 -2.25 33.43 -16.08
C VAL A 501 -2.85 34.28 -14.96
N LEU A 502 -3.73 33.72 -14.13
CA LEU A 502 -4.25 34.41 -12.94
C LEU A 502 -3.12 34.66 -11.95
N SER A 503 -2.25 33.65 -11.70
CA SER A 503 -1.07 33.80 -10.85
C SER A 503 -0.16 34.94 -11.32
N ARG A 504 0.24 34.96 -12.60
CA ARG A 504 1.07 36.01 -13.21
C ARG A 504 0.39 37.39 -13.16
N THR A 505 -0.89 37.48 -13.52
CA THR A 505 -1.63 38.75 -13.52
C THR A 505 -1.78 39.32 -12.11
N LEU A 506 -2.03 38.46 -11.11
CA LEU A 506 -2.01 38.87 -9.70
C LEU A 506 -0.61 39.30 -9.25
N ASN A 507 0.46 38.64 -9.72
CA ASN A 507 1.84 39.01 -9.40
C ASN A 507 2.22 40.39 -9.95
N ARG A 508 1.85 40.71 -11.21
CA ARG A 508 2.05 42.03 -11.83
C ARG A 508 1.43 43.20 -11.07
N LEU A 509 0.48 42.97 -10.17
CA LEU A 509 -0.11 44.05 -9.37
C LEU A 509 0.93 44.86 -8.57
N TRP A 510 2.11 44.31 -8.26
CA TRP A 510 3.16 45.03 -7.54
C TRP A 510 4.10 45.84 -8.46
N GLU A 511 3.89 45.83 -9.78
CA GLU A 511 4.47 46.81 -10.71
C GLU A 511 3.83 48.21 -10.49
N ASP A 512 2.57 48.25 -10.03
CA ASP A 512 1.88 49.47 -9.61
C ASP A 512 2.43 49.96 -8.26
N ARG A 513 3.13 51.09 -8.28
CA ARG A 513 3.71 51.73 -7.08
C ARG A 513 2.68 52.16 -6.02
N LYS A 514 1.38 52.18 -6.33
CA LYS A 514 0.30 52.46 -5.37
C LYS A 514 -0.27 51.18 -4.73
N PHE A 515 0.02 50.01 -5.28
CA PHE A 515 -0.58 48.74 -4.87
C PHE A 515 -0.04 48.22 -3.53
N ARG A 516 -0.90 47.45 -2.83
CA ARG A 516 -0.73 46.88 -1.50
C ARG A 516 -1.39 45.49 -1.38
N GLY A 517 -0.61 44.42 -1.24
CA GLY A 517 -1.02 43.02 -0.96
C GLY A 517 -0.11 42.37 0.11
N PHE A 518 -0.29 41.12 0.59
CA PHE A 518 0.29 40.67 1.90
C PHE A 518 1.68 41.18 2.33
N GLY A 519 1.73 41.96 3.42
CA GLY A 519 2.92 42.38 4.17
C GLY A 519 3.48 41.29 5.10
N MET A 520 4.76 41.43 5.46
CA MET A 520 5.59 40.34 5.98
C MET A 520 6.59 40.80 7.05
N PRO A 521 7.26 39.85 7.73
CA PRO A 521 8.59 40.08 8.30
C PRO A 521 9.56 40.69 7.27
N LYS A 522 10.51 41.48 7.75
CA LYS A 522 11.56 42.10 6.93
C LYS A 522 12.33 41.01 6.15
N TRP A 523 12.80 41.34 4.96
CA TRP A 523 13.56 40.44 4.06
C TRP A 523 12.83 39.17 3.57
N SER A 524 11.55 38.98 3.90
CA SER A 524 10.79 37.81 3.45
C SER A 524 10.24 37.94 2.04
N ASP A 525 10.34 36.84 1.30
CA ASP A 525 9.88 36.62 -0.07
C ASP A 525 8.44 37.07 -0.41
N PRO A 526 8.15 37.41 -1.68
CA PRO A 526 6.79 37.54 -2.19
C PRO A 526 5.82 36.35 -2.03
N LEU A 527 4.66 36.63 -1.42
CA LEU A 527 3.43 35.83 -1.40
C LEU A 527 2.26 36.75 -1.81
N ASN A 528 1.70 36.53 -2.99
CA ASN A 528 0.44 37.13 -3.41
C ASN A 528 -0.73 36.16 -3.18
N HIS A 529 -0.52 34.87 -3.47
CA HIS A 529 -1.51 33.81 -3.36
C HIS A 529 -0.85 32.46 -3.03
N LEU A 530 -1.63 31.50 -2.56
CA LEU A 530 -1.36 30.07 -2.62
C LEU A 530 -2.49 29.43 -3.44
N ALA A 531 -2.15 28.67 -4.47
CA ALA A 531 -3.10 27.88 -5.24
C ALA A 531 -2.72 26.40 -5.17
N TYR A 532 -3.73 25.53 -5.13
CA TYR A 532 -3.56 24.08 -5.28
C TYR A 532 -4.73 23.54 -6.10
N ALA A 533 -4.50 23.38 -7.40
CA ALA A 533 -5.57 23.30 -8.40
C ALA A 533 -6.57 24.46 -8.21
N ASP A 534 -7.86 24.17 -8.04
CA ASP A 534 -8.94 25.13 -7.88
C ASP A 534 -9.01 25.78 -6.49
N ASP A 535 -8.47 25.12 -5.46
CA ASP A 535 -8.46 25.60 -4.07
C ASP A 535 -7.44 26.76 -3.94
N THR A 536 -7.89 28.01 -4.16
CA THR A 536 -7.03 29.22 -4.21
C THR A 536 -7.28 30.14 -3.02
N ILE A 537 -6.19 30.56 -2.37
CA ILE A 537 -6.18 31.58 -1.31
C ILE A 537 -5.33 32.78 -1.76
N ILE A 538 -5.96 33.94 -1.93
CA ILE A 538 -5.28 35.21 -2.19
C ILE A 538 -4.96 35.90 -0.87
N PHE A 539 -3.71 36.35 -0.75
CA PHE A 539 -3.17 37.11 0.35
C PHE A 539 -3.08 38.59 -0.09
N ALA A 540 -4.24 39.26 -0.01
CA ALA A 540 -4.47 40.67 -0.35
C ALA A 540 -4.00 41.61 0.77
N SER A 541 -4.34 42.91 0.68
CA SER A 541 -4.32 43.85 1.81
C SER A 541 -5.73 44.31 2.19
N ALA A 542 -5.84 45.15 3.23
CA ALA A 542 -7.08 45.87 3.55
C ALA A 542 -7.14 47.28 2.89
N ASP A 543 -6.19 47.61 2.02
CA ASP A 543 -6.15 48.89 1.30
C ASP A 543 -7.25 48.92 0.21
N PRO A 544 -8.18 49.91 0.21
CA PRO A 544 -9.33 49.91 -0.70
C PRO A 544 -8.97 49.92 -2.18
N TYR A 545 -7.94 50.69 -2.58
CA TYR A 545 -7.48 50.75 -3.96
C TYR A 545 -6.95 49.38 -4.40
N SER A 546 -6.11 48.78 -3.56
CA SER A 546 -5.43 47.53 -3.89
C SER A 546 -6.36 46.32 -3.87
N LEU A 547 -7.35 46.29 -2.97
CA LEU A 547 -8.45 45.33 -3.04
C LEU A 547 -9.24 45.47 -4.33
N ARG A 548 -9.51 46.71 -4.78
CA ARG A 548 -10.20 46.92 -6.06
C ARG A 548 -9.39 46.34 -7.22
N ARG A 549 -8.08 46.61 -7.30
CA ARG A 549 -7.20 46.04 -8.34
C ARG A 549 -7.20 44.50 -8.36
N ILE A 550 -7.30 43.83 -7.21
CA ILE A 550 -7.44 42.36 -7.15
C ILE A 550 -8.79 41.91 -7.73
N ILE A 551 -9.89 42.59 -7.39
CA ILE A 551 -11.22 42.27 -7.94
C ILE A 551 -11.28 42.55 -9.45
N ASP A 552 -10.68 43.65 -9.92
CA ASP A 552 -10.56 43.98 -11.34
C ASP A 552 -9.83 42.84 -12.10
N VAL A 553 -8.73 42.31 -11.54
CA VAL A 553 -7.99 41.16 -12.10
C VAL A 553 -8.83 39.89 -12.11
N LEU A 554 -9.59 39.60 -11.04
CA LEU A 554 -10.46 38.43 -10.99
C LEU A 554 -11.60 38.53 -12.02
N THR A 555 -12.25 39.68 -12.16
CA THR A 555 -13.30 39.88 -13.17
C THR A 555 -12.75 39.83 -14.60
N LEU A 556 -11.55 40.37 -14.85
CA LEU A 556 -10.89 40.21 -16.15
C LEU A 556 -10.58 38.74 -16.46
N TYR A 557 -10.14 37.97 -15.46
CA TYR A 557 -9.89 36.54 -15.61
C TYR A 557 -11.19 35.74 -15.82
N GLU A 558 -12.27 36.01 -15.07
CA GLU A 558 -13.60 35.41 -15.30
C GLU A 558 -14.03 35.63 -16.76
N ASN A 559 -13.97 36.88 -17.25
CA ASN A 559 -14.39 37.27 -18.59
C ASN A 559 -13.53 36.69 -19.72
N THR A 560 -12.22 36.54 -19.52
CA THR A 560 -11.29 36.12 -20.60
C THR A 560 -11.06 34.61 -20.63
N SER A 561 -11.13 33.93 -19.49
CA SER A 561 -10.94 32.47 -19.39
C SER A 561 -12.23 31.66 -19.47
N GLY A 562 -13.39 32.27 -19.17
CA GLY A 562 -14.67 31.58 -18.95
C GLY A 562 -14.81 30.95 -17.55
N GLN A 563 -13.72 30.86 -16.77
CA GLN A 563 -13.73 30.23 -15.45
C GLN A 563 -14.35 31.17 -14.40
N MET A 564 -15.63 30.93 -14.08
CA MET A 564 -16.37 31.72 -13.09
C MET A 564 -15.98 31.39 -11.64
N ILE A 565 -15.97 32.42 -10.79
CA ILE A 565 -15.74 32.30 -9.35
C ILE A 565 -17.07 32.09 -8.63
N ASN A 566 -17.16 31.08 -7.76
CA ASN A 566 -18.35 30.85 -6.95
C ASN A 566 -18.41 31.85 -5.78
N LYS A 567 -19.12 32.98 -6.00
CA LYS A 567 -19.20 34.11 -5.06
C LYS A 567 -19.96 33.78 -3.76
N THR A 568 -20.79 32.72 -3.73
CA THR A 568 -21.52 32.31 -2.52
C THR A 568 -20.72 31.39 -1.59
N LYS A 569 -19.75 30.63 -2.13
CA LYS A 569 -18.79 29.85 -1.34
C LYS A 569 -17.49 30.60 -1.03
N SER A 570 -17.10 31.54 -1.89
CA SER A 570 -15.91 32.38 -1.70
C SER A 570 -16.11 33.32 -0.50
N SER A 571 -15.06 33.49 0.30
CA SER A 571 -15.15 34.24 1.57
C SER A 571 -13.82 34.89 1.96
N PHE A 572 -13.91 36.03 2.65
CA PHE A 572 -12.74 36.76 3.14
C PHE A 572 -12.58 36.63 4.66
N TYR A 573 -11.34 36.57 5.11
CA TYR A 573 -10.95 36.32 6.49
C TYR A 573 -10.05 37.46 7.00
N MET A 574 -10.39 37.99 8.17
CA MET A 574 -9.66 39.07 8.86
C MET A 574 -9.54 38.75 10.34
N HIS A 575 -8.51 39.30 10.99
CA HIS A 575 -8.28 39.12 12.42
C HIS A 575 -9.42 39.74 13.27
N SER A 576 -9.77 39.12 14.41
CA SER A 576 -10.96 39.52 15.20
C SER A 576 -10.88 40.93 15.82
N LYS A 577 -9.69 41.53 15.90
CA LYS A 577 -9.50 42.93 16.38
C LYS A 577 -9.59 43.99 15.27
N VAL A 578 -9.87 43.62 14.02
CA VAL A 578 -10.01 44.60 12.93
C VAL A 578 -11.28 45.44 13.10
N ALA A 579 -11.17 46.76 12.90
CA ALA A 579 -12.26 47.71 13.02
C ALA A 579 -13.44 47.37 12.09
N ARG A 580 -14.67 47.49 12.60
CA ARG A 580 -15.89 47.06 11.91
C ARG A 580 -16.09 47.74 10.54
N ALA A 581 -15.88 49.06 10.47
CA ALA A 581 -15.98 49.81 9.21
C ALA A 581 -15.01 49.30 8.12
N LEU A 582 -13.82 48.81 8.50
CA LEU A 582 -12.88 48.22 7.54
C LEU A 582 -13.34 46.85 7.06
N VAL A 583 -13.95 46.03 7.94
CA VAL A 583 -14.58 44.75 7.55
C VAL A 583 -15.74 44.98 6.58
N GLU A 584 -16.57 45.99 6.83
CA GLU A 584 -17.70 46.34 5.97
C GLU A 584 -17.22 46.90 4.62
N SER A 585 -16.17 47.72 4.60
CA SER A 585 -15.49 48.17 3.38
C SER A 585 -14.93 47.01 2.54
N VAL A 586 -14.22 46.05 3.16
CA VAL A 586 -13.72 44.85 2.45
C VAL A 586 -14.86 44.02 1.87
N SER A 587 -15.97 43.85 2.61
CA SER A 587 -17.14 43.12 2.11
C SER A 587 -17.78 43.83 0.90
N ALA A 588 -17.91 45.16 0.96
CA ALA A 588 -18.47 45.96 -0.13
C ALA A 588 -17.58 46.01 -1.38
N ILE A 589 -16.26 46.02 -1.22
CA ILE A 589 -15.31 46.02 -2.36
C ILE A 589 -15.21 44.63 -3.01
N THR A 590 -15.20 43.56 -2.21
CA THR A 590 -14.97 42.20 -2.71
C THR A 590 -16.25 41.46 -3.13
N GLY A 591 -17.42 41.85 -2.61
CA GLY A 591 -18.67 41.12 -2.80
C GLY A 591 -18.72 39.75 -2.09
N PHE A 592 -17.69 39.38 -1.34
CA PHE A 592 -17.62 38.11 -0.60
C PHE A 592 -18.15 38.25 0.83
N SER A 593 -18.59 37.12 1.38
CA SER A 593 -19.00 37.03 2.79
C SER A 593 -17.78 36.95 3.72
N LYS A 594 -17.94 37.43 4.97
CA LYS A 594 -16.88 37.32 5.99
C LYS A 594 -16.86 35.90 6.57
N GLY A 595 -15.80 35.15 6.28
CA GLY A 595 -15.53 33.85 6.89
C GLY A 595 -15.04 33.97 8.34
N SER A 596 -15.31 32.94 9.13
CA SER A 596 -14.80 32.80 10.51
C SER A 596 -13.62 31.82 10.57
N PHE A 597 -12.62 32.14 11.39
CA PHE A 597 -11.65 31.12 11.81
C PHE A 597 -12.33 30.23 12.87
N THR A 598 -12.24 28.91 12.79
CA THR A 598 -11.32 28.10 11.98
C THR A 598 -11.96 27.57 10.71
N PHE A 599 -11.27 27.66 9.57
CA PHE A 599 -11.72 27.06 8.29
C PHE A 599 -10.77 25.95 7.83
N THR A 600 -11.21 25.08 6.91
CA THR A 600 -10.40 23.97 6.39
C THR A 600 -9.86 24.30 4.99
N TYR A 601 -8.56 24.07 4.79
CA TYR A 601 -7.87 24.20 3.51
C TYR A 601 -6.98 22.96 3.29
N LEU A 602 -7.09 22.32 2.13
CA LEU A 602 -6.40 21.04 1.82
C LEU A 602 -6.55 19.96 2.91
N GLY A 603 -7.69 19.96 3.61
CA GLY A 603 -7.99 19.02 4.71
C GLY A 603 -7.33 19.35 6.06
N CYS A 604 -6.58 20.44 6.18
CA CYS A 604 -6.00 20.95 7.42
C CYS A 604 -6.78 22.16 7.98
N PRO A 605 -7.02 22.26 9.30
CA PRO A 605 -7.68 23.42 9.91
C PRO A 605 -6.73 24.62 10.04
N ILE A 606 -7.14 25.78 9.52
CA ILE A 606 -6.42 27.06 9.59
C ILE A 606 -6.95 27.89 10.76
N PHE A 607 -6.04 28.33 11.64
CA PHE A 607 -6.36 29.09 12.86
C PHE A 607 -5.20 29.97 13.34
N TYR A 608 -5.51 31.04 14.07
CA TYR A 608 -4.51 31.97 14.64
C TYR A 608 -4.44 31.94 16.18
N THR A 609 -5.31 31.17 16.84
CA THR A 609 -5.36 31.00 18.31
C THR A 609 -4.75 29.66 18.73
N ARG A 610 -4.34 29.50 20.01
CA ARG A 610 -3.86 28.21 20.55
C ARG A 610 -4.79 27.05 20.17
N GLY A 611 -4.23 26.02 19.54
CA GLY A 611 -5.00 24.93 18.92
C GLY A 611 -5.91 24.20 19.90
N ARG A 612 -7.21 24.15 19.60
CA ARG A 612 -8.23 23.49 20.43
C ARG A 612 -8.58 22.11 19.86
N LYS A 613 -8.86 21.15 20.74
CA LYS A 613 -9.30 19.78 20.38
C LYS A 613 -10.42 19.76 19.33
N ASN A 614 -11.38 20.68 19.43
CA ASN A 614 -12.55 20.73 18.55
C ASN A 614 -12.17 20.99 17.08
N TYR A 615 -11.05 21.65 16.79
CA TYR A 615 -10.56 21.91 15.43
C TYR A 615 -10.14 20.62 14.70
N TYR A 616 -9.95 19.52 15.44
CA TYR A 616 -9.58 18.20 14.91
C TYR A 616 -10.75 17.20 14.93
N ASN A 617 -11.99 17.67 15.15
CA ASN A 617 -13.17 16.79 15.12
C ASN A 617 -13.35 16.11 13.76
N ASP A 618 -13.11 16.81 12.64
CA ASP A 618 -13.23 16.24 11.29
C ASP A 618 -12.30 15.05 11.06
N LEU A 619 -11.06 15.12 11.56
CA LEU A 619 -10.12 13.99 11.53
C LEU A 619 -10.68 12.79 12.30
N ILE A 620 -11.21 13.04 13.50
CA ILE A 620 -11.84 12.01 14.34
C ILE A 620 -13.08 11.41 13.66
N GLN A 621 -13.89 12.21 12.98
CA GLN A 621 -15.06 11.74 12.24
C GLN A 621 -14.68 10.97 10.96
N LYS A 622 -13.66 11.40 10.20
CA LYS A 622 -13.11 10.65 9.05
C LYS A 622 -12.66 9.24 9.47
N VAL A 623 -11.96 9.13 10.60
CA VAL A 623 -11.56 7.84 11.19
C VAL A 623 -12.79 7.01 11.63
N LYS A 624 -13.76 7.62 12.32
CA LYS A 624 -15.00 6.93 12.72
C LYS A 624 -15.85 6.47 11.54
N ALA A 625 -15.92 7.23 10.45
CA ALA A 625 -16.68 6.88 9.25
C ALA A 625 -16.09 5.66 8.53
N LYS A 626 -14.75 5.58 8.43
CA LYS A 626 -14.07 4.38 7.92
C LYS A 626 -14.36 3.16 8.80
N LEU A 627 -14.28 3.30 10.12
CA LEU A 627 -14.68 2.25 11.06
C LEU A 627 -16.14 1.84 10.93
N HIS A 628 -17.06 2.79 10.71
CA HIS A 628 -18.48 2.49 10.48
C HIS A 628 -18.66 1.64 9.21
N SER A 629 -17.92 1.92 8.12
CA SER A 629 -17.95 1.11 6.89
C SER A 629 -17.43 -0.33 7.05
N TRP A 630 -16.92 -0.68 8.24
CA TRP A 630 -16.45 -2.02 8.61
C TRP A 630 -17.25 -2.65 9.78
N LYS A 631 -18.29 -1.99 10.29
CA LYS A 631 -19.30 -2.63 11.16
C LYS A 631 -20.01 -3.77 10.43
N GLY A 632 -20.57 -4.71 11.19
CA GLY A 632 -21.19 -5.93 10.63
C GLY A 632 -20.24 -6.88 9.90
N LYS A 633 -18.93 -6.56 9.79
CA LYS A 633 -17.93 -7.45 9.15
C LYS A 633 -17.18 -8.23 10.23
N LEU A 634 -17.24 -9.55 10.15
CA LEU A 634 -16.52 -10.49 11.04
C LEU A 634 -15.00 -10.47 10.78
N LEU A 635 -14.34 -9.39 11.18
CA LEU A 635 -12.90 -9.17 10.96
C LEU A 635 -12.04 -9.89 12.01
N SER A 636 -11.09 -10.70 11.53
CA SER A 636 -10.08 -11.34 12.37
C SER A 636 -9.12 -10.30 12.99
N TYR A 637 -8.44 -10.66 14.09
CA TYR A 637 -7.39 -9.82 14.68
C TYR A 637 -6.27 -9.48 13.69
N GLY A 638 -6.00 -10.34 12.69
CA GLY A 638 -5.06 -10.06 11.60
C GLY A 638 -5.58 -8.96 10.67
N GLY A 639 -6.79 -9.13 10.12
CA GLY A 639 -7.40 -8.12 9.25
C GLY A 639 -7.57 -6.76 9.95
N LYS A 640 -7.90 -6.76 11.25
CA LYS A 640 -7.93 -5.55 12.08
C LYS A 640 -6.54 -4.90 12.20
N ALA A 641 -5.48 -5.68 12.39
CA ALA A 641 -4.12 -5.16 12.46
C ALA A 641 -3.69 -4.52 11.12
N THR A 642 -3.95 -5.18 9.99
CA THR A 642 -3.67 -4.65 8.65
C THR A 642 -4.45 -3.37 8.36
N LEU A 643 -5.74 -3.32 8.70
CA LEU A 643 -6.56 -2.10 8.57
C LEU A 643 -6.10 -0.96 9.48
N ILE A 644 -5.59 -1.26 10.68
CA ILE A 644 -4.97 -0.26 11.55
C ILE A 644 -3.73 0.33 10.86
N SER A 645 -2.72 -0.50 10.57
CA SER A 645 -1.43 -0.02 10.06
C SER A 645 -1.55 0.71 8.73
N ASN A 646 -2.34 0.17 7.79
CA ASN A 646 -2.33 0.66 6.40
C ASN A 646 -3.39 1.75 6.14
N VAL A 647 -4.49 1.79 6.93
CA VAL A 647 -5.63 2.68 6.66
C VAL A 647 -5.94 3.64 7.82
N LEU A 648 -5.97 3.17 9.08
CA LEU A 648 -6.32 4.06 10.20
C LEU A 648 -5.15 4.93 10.67
N GLN A 649 -3.91 4.42 10.58
CA GLN A 649 -2.71 5.17 10.98
C GLN A 649 -2.22 6.14 9.89
N SER A 650 -2.63 5.96 8.63
CA SER A 650 -2.29 6.84 7.51
C SER A 650 -3.21 8.06 7.38
N ILE A 651 -4.47 7.98 7.83
CA ILE A 651 -5.43 9.11 7.79
C ILE A 651 -4.93 10.35 8.59
N PRO A 652 -4.36 10.23 9.80
CA PRO A 652 -3.78 11.38 10.51
C PRO A 652 -2.49 11.94 9.89
N THR A 653 -1.72 11.14 9.16
CA THR A 653 -0.34 11.46 8.73
C THR A 653 -0.25 12.76 7.95
N HIS A 654 -1.24 13.07 7.10
CA HIS A 654 -1.29 14.34 6.37
C HIS A 654 -1.30 15.56 7.33
N ILE A 655 -2.19 15.56 8.32
CA ILE A 655 -2.28 16.64 9.31
C ILE A 655 -1.02 16.69 10.18
N LEU A 656 -0.50 15.53 10.61
CA LEU A 656 0.73 15.41 11.41
C LEU A 656 2.01 15.86 10.67
N SER A 657 1.96 16.03 9.33
CA SER A 657 3.10 16.55 8.56
C SER A 657 3.17 18.07 8.45
N VAL A 658 2.18 18.79 9.01
CA VAL A 658 2.06 20.26 8.93
C VAL A 658 1.67 20.88 10.28
N LEU A 659 0.90 20.18 11.10
CA LEU A 659 0.36 20.65 12.38
C LEU A 659 0.69 19.67 13.50
N ASP A 660 0.82 20.21 14.71
CA ASP A 660 0.90 19.46 15.96
C ASP A 660 -0.49 19.49 16.67
N PRO A 661 -1.28 18.40 16.63
CA PRO A 661 -2.54 18.33 17.34
C PRO A 661 -2.29 18.09 18.83
N PRO A 662 -2.96 18.79 19.76
CA PRO A 662 -2.76 18.57 21.19
C PRO A 662 -2.89 17.10 21.58
N ASP A 663 -2.06 16.60 22.49
CA ASP A 663 -1.96 15.17 22.87
C ASP A 663 -3.30 14.49 23.12
N ASN A 664 -4.28 15.21 23.67
CA ASN A 664 -5.62 14.68 23.92
C ASN A 664 -6.39 14.26 22.64
N VAL A 665 -6.01 14.75 21.46
CA VAL A 665 -6.46 14.29 20.13
C VAL A 665 -5.78 12.96 19.79
N LEU A 666 -4.45 12.87 19.92
CA LEU A 666 -3.68 11.66 19.62
C LEU A 666 -4.07 10.50 20.56
N VAL A 667 -4.21 10.78 21.85
CA VAL A 667 -4.77 9.85 22.85
C VAL A 667 -6.21 9.44 22.49
N HIS A 668 -7.03 10.31 21.92
CA HIS A 668 -8.38 9.95 21.49
C HIS A 668 -8.36 9.01 20.26
N LEU A 669 -7.50 9.26 19.28
CA LEU A 669 -7.28 8.38 18.13
C LEU A 669 -6.72 7.02 18.56
N HIS A 670 -5.73 6.99 19.45
CA HIS A 670 -5.21 5.74 20.05
C HIS A 670 -6.28 4.97 20.82
N LYS A 671 -7.15 5.65 21.59
CA LYS A 671 -8.31 5.02 22.25
C LYS A 671 -9.30 4.45 21.23
N ILE A 672 -9.49 5.08 20.07
CA ILE A 672 -10.33 4.56 18.97
C ILE A 672 -9.68 3.31 18.33
N PHE A 673 -8.38 3.36 17.98
CA PHE A 673 -7.67 2.23 17.37
C PHE A 673 -7.63 1.02 18.32
N ALA A 674 -7.34 1.24 19.60
CA ALA A 674 -7.36 0.20 20.63
C ALA A 674 -8.74 -0.45 20.77
N ARG A 675 -9.81 0.35 20.78
CA ARG A 675 -11.20 -0.16 20.84
C ARG A 675 -11.52 -1.00 19.60
N PHE A 676 -11.17 -0.56 18.39
CA PHE A 676 -11.39 -1.33 17.16
C PHE A 676 -10.64 -2.67 17.18
N PHE A 677 -9.37 -2.66 17.59
CA PHE A 677 -8.57 -3.87 17.70
C PHE A 677 -9.22 -4.89 18.66
N TRP A 678 -9.55 -4.48 19.89
CA TRP A 678 -10.03 -5.38 20.94
C TRP A 678 -11.54 -5.72 20.90
N ARG A 679 -12.40 -4.93 20.26
CA ARG A 679 -13.87 -5.13 20.29
C ARG A 679 -14.34 -6.16 19.24
N ASN A 680 -14.89 -7.28 19.70
CA ASN A 680 -15.40 -8.36 18.83
C ASN A 680 -16.93 -8.51 18.80
N LYS A 681 -17.69 -7.77 19.62
CA LYS A 681 -19.16 -7.67 19.54
C LYS A 681 -19.61 -6.21 19.42
N GLU A 682 -20.78 -5.96 18.82
CA GLU A 682 -21.35 -4.61 18.65
C GLU A 682 -21.74 -4.00 20.01
N GLU A 683 -21.95 -4.78 21.08
CA GLU A 683 -22.27 -4.32 22.45
C GLU A 683 -21.29 -4.90 23.52
N GLY A 684 -21.29 -4.32 24.72
CA GLY A 684 -20.53 -4.81 25.89
C GLY A 684 -19.09 -4.27 26.07
N ARG A 685 -18.53 -4.43 27.29
CA ARG A 685 -17.14 -4.04 27.63
C ARG A 685 -16.14 -5.09 27.13
N SER A 686 -15.35 -4.77 26.09
CA SER A 686 -14.21 -5.64 25.70
C SER A 686 -12.99 -5.44 26.61
N ARG A 687 -12.33 -6.53 27.00
CA ARG A 687 -11.11 -6.52 27.80
C ARG A 687 -9.91 -6.13 26.93
N HIS A 688 -9.43 -4.89 27.08
CA HIS A 688 -8.14 -4.47 26.53
C HIS A 688 -7.01 -5.23 27.23
N TRP A 689 -6.34 -6.16 26.55
CA TRP A 689 -5.32 -7.01 27.18
C TRP A 689 -3.99 -6.26 27.46
N THR A 690 -3.69 -5.19 26.75
CA THR A 690 -2.52 -4.33 27.05
C THR A 690 -2.75 -2.86 26.70
N LYS A 691 -1.89 -1.97 27.21
CA LYS A 691 -1.85 -0.54 26.84
C LYS A 691 -1.49 -0.40 25.36
N TRP A 692 -1.95 0.67 24.71
CA TRP A 692 -1.75 0.87 23.27
C TRP A 692 -0.28 1.01 22.87
N MET A 693 0.55 1.70 23.68
CA MET A 693 1.98 1.86 23.37
C MET A 693 2.73 0.52 23.31
N ASN A 694 2.40 -0.44 24.19
CA ASN A 694 2.96 -1.80 24.15
C ASN A 694 2.56 -2.60 22.90
N LEU A 695 1.62 -2.13 22.07
CA LEU A 695 1.33 -2.69 20.74
C LEU A 695 2.12 -1.96 19.63
N CYS A 696 2.51 -0.71 19.89
CA CYS A 696 3.27 0.16 18.99
C CYS A 696 4.79 -0.07 19.02
N LEU A 697 5.27 -0.92 19.93
CA LEU A 697 6.64 -1.41 19.91
C LEU A 697 6.86 -2.34 18.70
N PRO A 698 8.09 -2.40 18.16
CA PRO A 698 8.54 -3.48 17.28
C PRO A 698 8.26 -4.88 17.85
N LYS A 699 8.27 -5.88 16.98
CA LYS A 699 7.99 -7.28 17.38
C LYS A 699 9.09 -7.86 18.25
N GLU A 700 10.30 -7.36 18.06
CA GLU A 700 11.57 -7.68 18.71
C GLU A 700 11.65 -7.07 20.13
N GLU A 701 10.90 -5.98 20.34
CA GLU A 701 10.62 -5.33 21.63
C GLU A 701 9.29 -5.84 22.25
N GLY A 702 8.71 -6.88 21.65
CA GLY A 702 7.53 -7.58 22.14
C GLY A 702 6.22 -6.83 21.96
N GLY A 703 6.14 -5.89 21.04
CA GLY A 703 4.88 -5.34 20.53
C GLY A 703 4.33 -6.14 19.36
N ILE A 704 3.56 -5.46 18.50
CA ILE A 704 2.98 -6.04 17.27
C ILE A 704 3.53 -5.34 16.00
N GLY A 705 4.12 -4.14 16.15
CA GLY A 705 4.57 -3.32 15.03
C GLY A 705 3.54 -2.32 14.50
N PHE A 706 2.55 -1.91 15.31
CA PHE A 706 1.83 -0.65 15.04
C PHE A 706 2.79 0.54 15.23
N ARG A 707 2.44 1.74 14.75
CA ARG A 707 3.22 2.95 15.05
C ARG A 707 2.48 3.84 16.05
N SER A 708 3.19 4.45 17.00
CA SER A 708 2.62 5.50 17.84
C SER A 708 2.47 6.78 17.00
N LEU A 709 1.41 7.56 17.26
CA LEU A 709 1.18 8.81 16.52
C LEU A 709 2.06 9.96 17.04
N PHE A 710 2.57 9.85 18.27
CA PHE A 710 3.53 10.81 18.83
C PHE A 710 4.87 10.69 18.12
N ASP A 711 5.40 9.46 18.06
CA ASP A 711 6.65 9.08 17.39
C ASP A 711 6.59 9.39 15.88
N VAL A 712 5.43 9.18 15.25
CA VAL A 712 5.20 9.56 13.84
C VAL A 712 5.12 11.09 13.69
N SER A 713 4.53 11.83 14.65
CA SER A 713 4.58 13.30 14.65
C SER A 713 6.02 13.79 14.75
N LYS A 714 6.81 13.33 15.74
CA LYS A 714 8.25 13.62 15.88
C LYS A 714 9.01 13.41 14.56
N ALA A 715 8.90 12.23 13.95
CA ALA A 715 9.61 11.91 12.71
C ALA A 715 9.15 12.73 11.49
N LEU A 716 7.93 13.28 11.51
CA LEU A 716 7.44 14.22 10.50
C LEU A 716 7.91 15.66 10.78
N PHE A 717 8.04 16.07 12.04
CA PHE A 717 8.68 17.33 12.42
C PHE A 717 10.19 17.33 12.15
N ALA A 718 10.89 16.21 12.31
CA ALA A 718 12.26 16.04 11.81
C ALA A 718 12.34 16.14 10.28
N LYS A 719 11.35 15.63 9.53
CA LYS A 719 11.27 15.87 8.07
C LYS A 719 11.05 17.35 7.74
N LEU A 720 10.27 18.06 8.55
CA LEU A 720 10.04 19.50 8.39
C LEU A 720 11.33 20.29 8.69
N TRP A 721 12.05 19.92 9.75
CA TRP A 721 13.36 20.48 10.10
C TRP A 721 14.41 20.23 9.01
N TRP A 722 14.55 18.99 8.52
CA TRP A 722 15.39 18.68 7.36
C TRP A 722 15.05 19.58 6.16
N ARG A 723 13.77 19.71 5.80
CA ARG A 723 13.34 20.60 4.68
C ARG A 723 13.46 22.10 4.96
N PHE A 724 13.70 22.51 6.20
CA PHE A 724 14.01 23.88 6.59
C PHE A 724 15.51 24.18 6.46
N ARG A 725 16.36 23.21 6.80
CA ARG A 725 17.83 23.29 6.68
C ARG A 725 18.32 23.08 5.25
N THR A 726 17.85 22.02 4.59
CA THR A 726 18.42 21.52 3.32
C THR A 726 17.67 21.99 2.05
N SER A 727 16.81 23.00 2.16
CA SER A 727 16.01 23.51 1.03
C SER A 727 15.56 24.94 1.29
N LYS A 728 15.33 25.72 0.22
CA LYS A 728 14.92 27.13 0.30
C LYS A 728 13.45 27.39 -0.18
N PRO A 729 12.42 26.62 0.25
CA PRO A 729 11.02 26.89 -0.12
C PRO A 729 10.48 28.14 0.59
N LEU A 730 9.41 28.73 0.03
CA LEU A 730 8.78 29.97 0.51
C LEU A 730 8.45 29.98 2.01
N TRP A 731 7.98 28.84 2.55
CA TRP A 731 7.68 28.72 3.97
C TRP A 731 8.93 28.68 4.84
N ALA A 732 10.03 28.08 4.39
CA ALA A 732 11.30 28.05 5.14
C ALA A 732 11.92 29.45 5.19
N ASN A 733 11.93 30.16 4.05
CA ASN A 733 12.36 31.56 3.95
C ASN A 733 11.55 32.47 4.92
N PHE A 734 10.23 32.25 5.03
CA PHE A 734 9.40 32.93 6.02
C PHE A 734 9.76 32.57 7.47
N MET A 735 9.93 31.29 7.80
CA MET A 735 10.26 30.85 9.16
C MET A 735 11.63 31.39 9.61
N TRP A 736 12.63 31.38 8.71
CA TRP A 736 13.97 31.93 8.95
C TRP A 736 13.92 33.42 9.30
N ASN A 737 13.29 34.23 8.45
CA ASN A 737 13.17 35.68 8.67
C ASN A 737 12.26 36.05 9.85
N THR A 738 11.36 35.16 10.27
CA THR A 738 10.51 35.37 11.46
C THR A 738 11.25 35.06 12.76
N TYR A 739 11.96 33.93 12.81
CA TYR A 739 12.46 33.36 14.06
C TYR A 739 13.99 33.40 14.24
N CYS A 740 14.75 33.18 13.17
CA CYS A 740 16.22 33.14 13.21
C CYS A 740 16.83 34.56 13.25
N LYS A 741 16.29 35.51 12.46
CA LYS A 741 16.67 36.95 12.53
C LYS A 741 18.20 37.22 12.41
N LYS A 742 18.93 36.39 11.67
CA LYS A 742 20.41 36.30 11.51
C LYS A 742 21.15 35.32 12.45
N GLU A 743 20.53 34.81 13.51
CA GLU A 743 21.11 33.71 14.30
C GLU A 743 21.07 32.40 13.49
N LEU A 744 22.06 31.51 13.67
CA LEU A 744 22.06 30.19 13.02
C LEU A 744 20.89 29.33 13.52
N PRO A 745 20.20 28.56 12.65
CA PRO A 745 19.13 27.62 13.04
C PRO A 745 19.48 26.70 14.22
N THR A 746 20.74 26.33 14.31
CA THR A 746 21.32 25.43 15.31
C THR A 746 21.37 26.06 16.70
N VAL A 747 21.63 27.37 16.81
CA VAL A 747 21.75 28.09 18.10
C VAL A 747 20.48 28.81 18.55
N VAL A 748 19.51 29.06 17.65
CA VAL A 748 18.29 29.82 17.98
C VAL A 748 17.56 29.24 19.19
N GLN A 749 17.37 30.07 20.21
CA GLN A 749 16.78 29.68 21.48
C GLN A 749 15.25 29.52 21.43
N PHE A 750 14.69 28.80 22.41
CA PHE A 750 13.24 28.58 22.60
C PHE A 750 12.49 29.88 23.02
N ARG A 751 12.40 30.84 22.10
CA ARG A 751 11.67 32.10 22.26
C ARG A 751 10.16 31.93 22.02
N GLU A 752 9.39 33.01 22.21
CA GLU A 752 7.99 33.04 21.80
C GLU A 752 7.84 32.75 20.30
N GLY A 753 6.98 31.80 19.95
CA GLY A 753 6.87 31.32 18.57
C GLY A 753 5.71 30.35 18.35
N SER A 754 5.46 30.04 17.07
CA SER A 754 4.38 29.15 16.65
C SER A 754 4.56 27.74 17.22
N HIS A 755 3.44 26.99 17.33
CA HIS A 755 3.50 25.59 17.73
C HIS A 755 4.36 24.74 16.79
N VAL A 756 4.33 25.05 15.48
CA VAL A 756 5.15 24.40 14.45
C VAL A 756 6.64 24.69 14.69
N TRP A 757 7.02 25.96 14.95
CA TRP A 757 8.41 26.30 15.25
C TRP A 757 8.92 25.60 16.52
N ARG A 758 8.14 25.60 17.60
CA ARG A 758 8.52 24.90 18.84
C ARG A 758 8.76 23.41 18.62
N LYS A 759 7.90 22.73 17.85
CA LYS A 759 8.05 21.31 17.51
C LYS A 759 9.18 21.04 16.50
N MET A 760 9.55 22.02 15.69
CA MET A 760 10.77 21.98 14.86
C MET A 760 12.04 22.09 15.72
N LEU A 761 12.08 22.98 16.72
CA LEU A 761 13.18 23.05 17.68
C LEU A 761 13.26 21.78 18.55
N GLU A 762 12.13 21.23 19.03
CA GLU A 762 12.13 19.93 19.71
C GLU A 762 12.70 18.79 18.85
N ALA A 763 12.50 18.85 17.52
CA ALA A 763 13.06 17.86 16.60
C ALA A 763 14.55 18.09 16.30
N ARG A 764 15.03 19.35 16.31
CA ARG A 764 16.43 19.73 16.10
C ARG A 764 17.36 19.00 17.06
N GLU A 765 17.06 19.05 18.37
CA GLU A 765 17.88 18.42 19.41
C GLU A 765 18.06 16.90 19.17
N GLU A 766 17.05 16.24 18.61
CA GLU A 766 17.05 14.80 18.30
C GLU A 766 17.65 14.44 16.93
N VAL A 767 17.92 15.39 16.03
CA VAL A 767 18.32 15.08 14.64
C VAL A 767 19.37 15.97 13.97
N GLU A 768 19.78 17.12 14.52
CA GLU A 768 20.77 17.98 13.85
C GLU A 768 22.14 17.31 13.77
N HIS A 769 22.53 16.58 14.82
CA HIS A 769 23.76 15.77 14.84
C HIS A 769 23.77 14.64 13.79
N GLU A 770 22.61 14.25 13.25
CA GLU A 770 22.46 13.22 12.21
C GLU A 770 22.53 13.79 10.77
N ILE A 771 22.78 15.11 10.63
CA ILE A 771 22.97 15.82 9.36
C ILE A 771 24.46 16.15 9.19
N LEU A 772 25.17 15.34 8.39
CA LEU A 772 26.54 15.64 7.98
C LEU A 772 26.53 16.62 6.80
N TRP A 773 27.31 17.68 6.85
CA TRP A 773 27.55 18.57 5.72
C TRP A 773 28.80 18.12 4.97
N GLU A 774 28.62 17.68 3.72
CA GLU A 774 29.73 17.37 2.81
C GLU A 774 30.28 18.68 2.24
N MET A 775 31.56 18.95 2.54
CA MET A 775 32.19 20.23 2.28
C MET A 775 32.50 20.43 0.79
N ASN A 776 32.03 21.56 0.25
CA ASN A 776 32.40 22.09 -1.05
C ASN A 776 33.12 23.42 -0.81
N ARG A 777 32.43 24.56 -0.94
CA ARG A 777 32.99 25.91 -0.71
C ARG A 777 33.53 26.17 0.71
N GLY A 778 32.97 25.56 1.76
CA GLY A 778 33.37 25.83 3.16
C GLY A 778 32.37 26.61 4.00
N SER A 779 31.22 26.99 3.43
CA SER A 779 30.17 27.86 4.03
C SER A 779 29.38 27.30 5.22
N THR A 780 29.81 26.18 5.79
CA THR A 780 29.21 25.53 6.96
C THR A 780 29.84 26.08 8.22
N ASN A 781 29.08 26.24 9.30
CA ASN A 781 29.61 26.82 10.53
C ASN A 781 30.48 25.84 11.33
N VAL A 782 31.67 26.30 11.72
CA VAL A 782 32.71 25.53 12.41
C VAL A 782 32.20 24.83 13.67
N TRP A 783 31.46 25.56 14.52
CA TRP A 783 31.15 25.11 15.87
C TRP A 783 29.79 24.41 16.00
N HIS A 784 28.76 24.91 15.30
CA HIS A 784 27.36 24.54 15.55
C HIS A 784 26.72 23.66 14.48
N GLU A 785 27.44 23.26 13.44
CA GLU A 785 26.98 22.35 12.38
C GLU A 785 27.90 21.12 12.29
N ASN A 786 27.37 19.95 11.94
CA ASN A 786 28.18 18.72 11.86
C ASN A 786 28.83 18.60 10.48
N TRP A 787 30.08 19.03 10.36
CA TRP A 787 30.91 18.89 9.15
C TRP A 787 32.02 17.82 9.31
N THR A 788 32.41 17.50 10.54
CA THR A 788 33.46 16.51 10.85
C THR A 788 32.97 15.06 10.91
N GLY A 789 31.64 14.85 10.96
CA GLY A 789 31.03 13.54 11.20
C GLY A 789 30.87 13.19 12.69
N LEU A 790 31.60 13.86 13.59
CA LEU A 790 31.54 13.62 15.04
C LEU A 790 30.30 14.23 15.71
N GLY A 791 29.66 15.20 15.05
CA GLY A 791 28.63 16.07 15.61
C GLY A 791 28.98 17.54 15.39
N ALA A 792 28.14 18.45 15.87
CA ALA A 792 28.53 19.85 16.00
C ALA A 792 29.59 19.97 17.10
N LEU A 793 30.75 20.54 16.82
CA LEU A 793 31.90 20.55 17.75
C LEU A 793 31.57 21.18 19.11
N TYR A 794 30.66 22.15 19.14
CA TYR A 794 30.06 22.76 20.34
C TYR A 794 29.43 21.74 21.34
N HIS A 795 29.07 20.54 20.88
CA HIS A 795 28.53 19.46 21.72
C HIS A 795 29.48 18.26 21.87
N VAL A 796 30.63 18.27 21.19
CA VAL A 796 31.66 17.22 21.24
C VAL A 796 32.78 17.62 22.20
N LEU A 797 33.16 18.90 22.20
CA LEU A 797 34.21 19.47 23.04
C LEU A 797 33.74 19.65 24.50
N PRO A 798 34.68 19.76 25.47
CA PRO A 798 34.36 20.04 26.87
C PRO A 798 33.53 21.34 27.04
N PRO A 799 32.58 21.41 28.00
CA PRO A 799 31.74 22.60 28.20
C PRO A 799 32.48 23.88 28.62
N ASP A 800 33.74 23.75 29.01
CA ASP A 800 34.69 24.77 29.42
C ASP A 800 35.77 25.08 28.35
N PHE A 801 35.70 24.44 27.18
CA PHE A 801 36.60 24.72 26.06
C PHE A 801 36.38 26.13 25.49
N PRO A 802 37.44 26.94 25.27
CA PRO A 802 37.30 28.27 24.70
C PRO A 802 36.91 28.20 23.22
N ILE A 803 35.76 28.75 22.88
CA ILE A 803 35.29 28.88 21.48
C ILE A 803 35.80 30.20 20.93
N ASP A 804 36.43 30.14 19.76
CA ASP A 804 36.77 31.34 18.99
C ASP A 804 35.53 31.83 18.23
N GLU A 805 34.99 32.99 18.61
CA GLU A 805 33.84 33.61 17.94
C GLU A 805 34.22 34.30 16.62
N GLU A 806 35.51 34.47 16.29
CA GLU A 806 35.95 35.01 14.99
C GLU A 806 35.91 33.93 13.89
N LEU A 807 36.14 32.66 14.22
CA LEU A 807 36.00 31.52 13.30
C LEU A 807 34.53 31.18 13.05
N GLN A 808 34.01 31.52 11.87
CA GLN A 808 32.58 31.43 11.54
C GLN A 808 32.25 30.41 10.45
N GLU A 809 33.07 30.29 9.40
CA GLU A 809 32.90 29.33 8.30
C GLU A 809 34.08 28.35 8.24
N VAL A 810 33.84 27.10 7.83
CA VAL A 810 34.92 26.08 7.69
C VAL A 810 35.96 26.48 6.63
N SER A 811 35.63 27.43 5.75
CA SER A 811 36.59 28.11 4.88
C SER A 811 37.67 28.92 5.62
N ASP A 812 37.44 29.29 6.87
CA ASP A 812 38.39 30.09 7.67
C ASP A 812 39.55 29.22 8.18
N LEU A 813 39.39 27.89 8.15
CA LEU A 813 40.36 26.88 8.59
C LEU A 813 41.32 26.41 7.47
N ARG A 814 41.25 27.00 6.27
CA ARG A 814 42.03 26.57 5.09
C ARG A 814 42.84 27.71 4.44
N THR A 815 43.96 27.33 3.82
CA THR A 815 44.78 28.24 2.99
C THR A 815 44.78 27.71 1.56
N GLY A 816 43.87 28.22 0.72
CA GLY A 816 43.62 27.67 -0.62
C GLY A 816 42.93 26.31 -0.54
N ASP A 817 43.54 25.28 -1.12
CA ASP A 817 42.96 23.93 -1.24
C ASP A 817 43.34 22.97 -0.10
N GLN A 818 44.08 23.44 0.91
CA GLN A 818 44.56 22.63 2.03
C GLN A 818 44.19 23.25 3.38
N TRP A 819 43.97 22.39 4.37
CA TRP A 819 43.82 22.80 5.77
C TRP A 819 45.03 23.60 6.25
N ASN A 820 44.79 24.61 7.08
CA ASN A 820 45.85 25.36 7.72
C ASN A 820 46.21 24.69 9.06
N ASP A 821 47.28 23.89 9.06
CA ASP A 821 47.70 23.10 10.23
C ASP A 821 47.98 23.94 11.48
N GLU A 822 48.48 25.18 11.31
CA GLU A 822 48.74 26.09 12.42
C GLU A 822 47.43 26.57 13.05
N VAL A 823 46.43 26.92 12.23
CA VAL A 823 45.08 27.24 12.72
C VAL A 823 44.43 26.02 13.37
N LEU A 824 44.50 24.83 12.76
CA LEU A 824 43.88 23.62 13.33
C LEU A 824 44.41 23.26 14.74
N SER A 825 45.73 23.26 14.95
CA SER A 825 46.31 22.98 16.29
C SER A 825 46.21 24.16 17.28
N GLN A 826 45.86 25.38 16.82
CA GLN A 826 45.53 26.50 17.72
C GLN A 826 44.05 26.51 18.12
N SER A 827 43.14 26.11 17.23
CA SER A 827 41.69 26.18 17.43
C SER A 827 41.06 24.93 18.02
N PHE A 828 41.70 23.76 17.93
CA PHE A 828 41.12 22.47 18.37
C PHE A 828 42.10 21.63 19.20
N PRO A 829 41.60 20.73 20.07
CA PRO A 829 42.40 19.65 20.64
C PRO A 829 43.04 18.80 19.54
N GLU A 830 44.26 18.31 19.77
CA GLU A 830 45.06 17.64 18.75
C GLU A 830 44.39 16.38 18.17
N ASP A 831 43.57 15.67 18.95
CA ASP A 831 42.78 14.52 18.47
C ASP A 831 41.64 14.91 17.52
N ILE A 832 41.07 16.12 17.68
CA ILE A 832 40.09 16.69 16.76
C ILE A 832 40.78 17.28 15.53
N ALA A 833 41.93 17.95 15.70
CA ALA A 833 42.76 18.45 14.60
C ALA A 833 43.22 17.30 13.68
N ASP A 834 43.72 16.20 14.24
CA ASP A 834 44.11 15.01 13.49
C ASP A 834 42.93 14.33 12.80
N HIS A 835 41.75 14.25 13.43
CA HIS A 835 40.55 13.76 12.76
C HIS A 835 40.17 14.62 11.53
N ILE A 836 40.27 15.95 11.65
CA ILE A 836 40.02 16.90 10.54
C ILE A 836 41.06 16.68 9.42
N ARG A 837 42.35 16.58 9.75
CA ARG A 837 43.43 16.32 8.76
C ARG A 837 43.26 14.99 8.02
N GLN A 838 42.88 13.93 8.73
CA GLN A 838 43.01 12.55 8.24
C GLN A 838 41.72 11.99 7.62
N GLU A 839 40.54 12.28 8.18
CA GLU A 839 39.27 11.63 7.79
C GLU A 839 38.21 12.64 7.28
N VAL A 840 38.42 13.97 7.36
CA VAL A 840 37.50 14.99 6.80
C VAL A 840 37.97 15.50 5.43
N PRO A 841 37.33 15.07 4.31
CA PRO A 841 37.73 15.51 2.98
C PRO A 841 37.17 16.87 2.62
N PHE A 842 38.01 17.71 2.00
CA PHE A 842 37.61 18.95 1.32
C PHE A 842 37.60 18.71 -0.20
N TYR A 843 36.63 19.28 -0.91
CA TYR A 843 36.48 19.11 -2.36
C TYR A 843 36.50 20.47 -3.06
N ASN A 844 37.45 20.66 -3.98
CA ASN A 844 37.61 21.92 -4.68
C ASN A 844 36.38 22.23 -5.56
N GLY A 845 35.64 23.27 -5.17
CA GLY A 845 34.27 23.48 -5.63
C GLY A 845 33.64 24.75 -5.06
N ASP A 846 34.35 25.88 -5.08
CA ASP A 846 33.85 27.19 -4.60
C ASP A 846 32.56 27.68 -5.31
N ASP A 847 32.25 27.13 -6.48
CA ASP A 847 31.00 27.30 -7.24
C ASP A 847 29.78 26.60 -6.59
N TYR A 848 30.01 25.62 -5.71
CA TYR A 848 28.97 24.74 -5.16
C TYR A 848 28.82 24.91 -3.64
N TRP A 849 27.56 24.99 -3.19
CA TRP A 849 27.22 25.04 -1.77
C TRP A 849 27.43 23.68 -1.10
N ASP A 850 27.78 23.67 0.19
CA ASP A 850 27.97 22.45 0.98
C ASP A 850 26.70 21.59 1.00
N THR A 851 26.86 20.27 0.96
CA THR A 851 25.77 19.33 0.62
C THR A 851 25.38 18.44 1.80
N PRO A 852 24.16 18.57 2.35
CA PRO A 852 23.75 17.82 3.54
C PRO A 852 23.42 16.35 3.23
N LYS A 853 24.01 15.44 4.01
CA LYS A 853 23.78 13.99 4.01
C LYS A 853 23.05 13.59 5.30
N TRP A 854 22.01 12.79 5.18
CA TRP A 854 21.32 12.17 6.30
C TRP A 854 22.05 10.88 6.72
N MET A 855 22.93 10.96 7.72
CA MET A 855 23.82 9.86 8.11
C MET A 855 23.10 8.52 8.41
N PRO A 856 21.91 8.49 9.05
CA PRO A 856 21.18 7.25 9.33
C PRO A 856 20.61 6.50 8.11
N SER A 857 20.96 6.92 6.90
CA SER A 857 20.76 6.19 5.65
C SER A 857 22.06 6.16 4.85
N SER A 858 22.50 4.99 4.39
CA SER A 858 23.69 4.85 3.54
C SER A 858 23.59 5.59 2.19
N SER A 859 22.38 5.92 1.74
CA SER A 859 22.13 6.74 0.54
C SER A 859 22.23 8.26 0.79
N GLY A 860 22.40 8.71 2.04
CA GLY A 860 22.40 10.12 2.43
C GLY A 860 21.04 10.82 2.30
N LYS A 861 20.02 10.13 1.77
CA LYS A 861 18.68 10.68 1.49
C LYS A 861 17.79 10.51 2.74
N PHE A 862 17.27 11.62 3.26
CA PHE A 862 16.40 11.62 4.46
C PHE A 862 15.15 10.75 4.27
N SER A 863 14.79 9.97 5.31
CA SER A 863 13.51 9.27 5.35
C SER A 863 12.82 9.37 6.71
N VAL A 864 11.48 9.45 6.69
CA VAL A 864 10.66 9.41 7.93
C VAL A 864 10.84 8.08 8.66
N SER A 865 11.23 7.00 7.98
CA SER A 865 11.43 5.70 8.62
C SER A 865 12.77 5.57 9.35
N SER A 866 13.82 6.27 8.89
CA SER A 866 15.10 6.38 9.58
C SER A 866 14.98 7.34 10.77
N ALA A 867 14.38 8.52 10.58
CA ALA A 867 14.07 9.44 11.69
C ALA A 867 13.17 8.79 12.76
N TRP A 868 12.12 8.05 12.37
CA TRP A 868 11.30 7.30 13.32
C TRP A 868 12.09 6.19 14.05
N ARG A 869 13.11 5.57 13.44
CA ARG A 869 13.95 4.59 14.13
C ARG A 869 14.74 5.23 15.28
N ILE A 870 15.14 6.49 15.12
CA ILE A 870 15.84 7.30 16.13
C ILE A 870 14.85 7.73 17.22
N MET A 871 13.91 8.61 16.87
CA MET A 871 13.09 9.44 17.78
C MET A 871 11.95 8.71 18.52
N ARG A 872 11.69 7.44 18.20
CA ARG A 872 10.61 6.65 18.80
C ARG A 872 10.90 6.24 20.25
N HIS A 873 9.86 5.87 20.98
CA HIS A 873 10.06 5.10 22.21
C HIS A 873 10.68 3.73 21.88
N ARG A 874 11.65 3.30 22.69
CA ARG A 874 12.33 2.00 22.57
C ARG A 874 12.24 1.24 23.89
N GLU A 875 12.08 -0.07 23.81
CA GLU A 875 12.33 -0.99 24.92
C GLU A 875 13.59 -1.84 24.63
N PRO A 876 14.18 -2.55 25.60
CA PRO A 876 15.26 -3.49 25.35
C PRO A 876 14.82 -4.59 24.37
N VAL A 877 15.63 -4.82 23.32
CA VAL A 877 15.41 -5.89 22.35
C VAL A 877 15.57 -7.25 23.05
N ASN A 878 14.56 -8.11 22.96
CA ASN A 878 14.64 -9.47 23.48
C ASN A 878 14.51 -10.47 22.31
N PRO A 879 15.54 -11.29 22.02
CA PRO A 879 15.50 -12.32 20.98
C PRO A 879 14.32 -13.29 21.09
N GLU A 880 13.77 -13.50 22.30
CA GLU A 880 12.60 -14.33 22.52
C GLU A 880 11.31 -13.73 21.95
N PHE A 881 11.15 -12.41 21.96
CA PHE A 881 9.98 -11.78 21.34
C PHE A 881 10.01 -11.94 19.81
N ALA A 882 11.18 -11.86 19.18
CA ALA A 882 11.33 -12.16 17.76
C ALA A 882 10.95 -13.63 17.44
N LYS A 883 11.27 -14.58 18.33
CA LYS A 883 10.88 -16.00 18.18
C LYS A 883 9.35 -16.23 18.17
N LEU A 884 8.54 -15.34 18.73
CA LEU A 884 7.06 -15.44 18.69
C LEU A 884 6.46 -15.34 17.27
N TRP A 885 7.17 -14.70 16.32
CA TRP A 885 6.60 -14.26 15.04
C TRP A 885 7.13 -15.05 13.83
N THR A 886 6.96 -16.38 13.83
CA THR A 886 7.45 -17.25 12.75
C THR A 886 6.84 -16.89 11.38
N LYS A 887 7.67 -16.48 10.41
CA LYS A 887 7.26 -16.25 9.01
C LYS A 887 6.59 -17.50 8.43
N GLY A 888 5.42 -17.32 7.81
CA GLY A 888 4.57 -18.39 7.26
C GLY A 888 3.50 -18.92 8.21
N LEU A 889 3.53 -18.57 9.50
CA LEU A 889 2.50 -18.95 10.47
C LEU A 889 1.36 -17.90 10.47
N PRO A 890 0.07 -18.29 10.40
CA PRO A 890 -1.05 -17.34 10.40
C PRO A 890 -1.06 -16.43 11.63
N PHE A 891 -1.24 -15.12 11.43
CA PHE A 891 -1.17 -14.09 12.49
C PHE A 891 -1.97 -14.44 13.75
N LYS A 892 -3.16 -15.06 13.59
CA LYS A 892 -4.01 -15.49 14.71
C LYS A 892 -3.33 -16.43 15.71
N ILE A 893 -2.38 -17.25 15.25
CA ILE A 893 -1.63 -18.22 16.05
C ILE A 893 -0.45 -17.53 16.75
N SER A 894 0.35 -16.76 16.02
CA SER A 894 1.48 -15.99 16.59
C SER A 894 0.99 -14.96 17.63
N PHE A 895 -0.10 -14.25 17.35
CA PHE A 895 -0.73 -13.33 18.29
C PHE A 895 -1.35 -14.04 19.51
N PHE A 896 -1.82 -15.28 19.35
CA PHE A 896 -2.24 -16.09 20.49
C PHE A 896 -1.05 -16.46 21.39
N LEU A 897 0.07 -16.94 20.82
CA LEU A 897 1.27 -17.23 21.60
C LEU A 897 1.81 -15.95 22.29
N TRP A 898 1.83 -14.82 21.60
CA TRP A 898 2.21 -13.52 22.17
C TRP A 898 1.33 -13.12 23.38
N ARG A 899 0.02 -13.40 23.35
CA ARG A 899 -0.89 -13.18 24.50
C ARG A 899 -0.59 -14.10 25.68
N VAL A 900 -0.25 -15.37 25.43
CA VAL A 900 0.20 -16.30 26.48
C VAL A 900 1.50 -15.80 27.09
N TRP A 901 2.50 -15.49 26.26
CA TRP A 901 3.84 -15.04 26.67
C TRP A 901 3.85 -13.73 27.47
N ARG A 902 2.94 -12.79 27.18
CA ARG A 902 2.75 -11.57 28.00
C ARG A 902 1.96 -11.83 29.32
N GLY A 903 1.98 -13.07 29.83
CA GLY A 903 1.42 -13.48 31.13
C GLY A 903 -0.11 -13.44 31.22
N LYS A 904 -0.81 -13.35 30.10
CA LYS A 904 -2.21 -12.90 30.04
C LYS A 904 -3.14 -14.01 29.57
N ALA A 905 -3.29 -14.97 30.47
CA ALA A 905 -3.99 -16.23 30.30
C ALA A 905 -5.25 -16.14 29.42
N ALA A 906 -5.22 -16.80 28.26
CA ALA A 906 -6.35 -16.93 27.36
C ALA A 906 -7.41 -17.95 27.85
N GLY A 907 -7.49 -18.21 29.16
CA GLY A 907 -8.27 -19.30 29.76
C GLY A 907 -7.48 -20.59 29.98
N LEU A 908 -6.16 -20.58 29.83
CA LEU A 908 -5.26 -21.65 30.27
C LEU A 908 -4.91 -21.44 31.75
N MET A 909 -5.08 -22.46 32.58
CA MET A 909 -4.71 -22.47 34.00
C MET A 909 -3.48 -23.36 34.20
N THR A 910 -2.31 -22.75 34.11
CA THR A 910 -0.98 -23.36 34.24
C THR A 910 -0.04 -22.30 34.81
N THR A 911 1.02 -22.67 35.54
CA THR A 911 2.01 -21.68 35.93
C THR A 911 2.71 -21.12 34.68
N MET A 912 2.81 -19.79 34.56
CA MET A 912 3.41 -19.16 33.37
C MET A 912 4.89 -19.52 33.21
N VAL A 913 5.59 -19.75 34.33
CA VAL A 913 6.99 -20.18 34.37
C VAL A 913 7.19 -21.49 33.63
N GLN A 914 6.38 -22.52 33.92
CA GLN A 914 6.46 -23.82 33.25
C GLN A 914 6.15 -23.71 31.75
N VAL A 915 5.14 -22.90 31.36
CA VAL A 915 4.82 -22.68 29.94
C VAL A 915 5.98 -22.01 29.20
N HIS A 916 6.61 -21.00 29.80
CA HIS A 916 7.76 -20.32 29.19
C HIS A 916 8.99 -21.24 29.12
N GLN A 917 9.23 -22.08 30.12
CA GLN A 917 10.28 -23.11 30.09
C GLN A 917 10.06 -24.12 28.95
N VAL A 918 8.84 -24.65 28.78
CA VAL A 918 8.52 -25.57 27.67
C VAL A 918 8.71 -24.91 26.30
N ILE A 919 8.27 -23.66 26.12
CA ILE A 919 8.50 -22.90 24.88
C ILE A 919 10.00 -22.68 24.62
N ARG A 920 10.78 -22.35 25.66
CA ARG A 920 12.25 -22.20 25.57
C ARG A 920 12.95 -23.49 25.16
N ILE A 921 12.51 -24.65 25.65
CA ILE A 921 13.03 -25.97 25.24
C ILE A 921 12.81 -26.17 23.73
N TRP A 922 11.59 -25.95 23.23
CA TRP A 922 11.30 -26.02 21.78
C TRP A 922 12.13 -25.04 20.94
N TRP A 923 12.36 -23.83 21.46
CA TRP A 923 13.11 -22.76 20.79
C TRP A 923 14.64 -22.89 20.82
N ASN A 924 15.17 -23.79 21.64
CA ASN A 924 16.60 -24.05 21.82
C ASN A 924 16.96 -25.52 21.52
N ALA A 925 16.01 -26.33 21.06
CA ALA A 925 16.23 -27.72 20.67
C ALA A 925 17.27 -27.84 19.55
N LYS A 926 18.26 -28.72 19.73
CA LYS A 926 19.22 -29.09 18.68
C LYS A 926 18.45 -29.82 17.56
N CYS A 927 18.41 -29.20 16.38
CA CYS A 927 17.72 -29.72 15.19
C CYS A 927 18.39 -29.16 13.92
N CYS A 928 18.16 -29.78 12.76
CA CYS A 928 18.77 -29.30 11.51
C CYS A 928 18.25 -27.89 11.14
N PRO A 929 19.00 -27.08 10.35
CA PRO A 929 18.59 -25.71 10.00
C PRO A 929 17.23 -25.57 9.31
N LYS A 930 16.71 -26.66 8.71
CA LYS A 930 15.37 -26.72 8.10
C LYS A 930 14.25 -27.02 9.10
N LEU A 931 14.54 -27.73 10.19
CA LEU A 931 13.58 -27.98 11.27
C LEU A 931 13.44 -26.79 12.22
N ARG A 932 14.50 -25.99 12.41
CA ARG A 932 14.53 -24.86 13.35
C ARG A 932 13.31 -23.90 13.24
N PRO A 933 12.82 -23.49 12.05
CA PRO A 933 11.62 -22.64 11.95
C PRO A 933 10.31 -23.37 12.28
N ILE A 934 10.26 -24.69 12.11
CA ILE A 934 9.09 -25.53 12.40
C ILE A 934 9.02 -25.78 13.91
N PHE A 935 10.16 -26.13 14.54
CA PHE A 935 10.31 -26.22 16.00
C PHE A 935 9.99 -24.88 16.70
N GLN A 936 10.36 -23.74 16.09
CA GLN A 936 9.99 -22.41 16.58
C GLN A 936 8.46 -22.19 16.62
N ALA A 937 7.71 -22.72 15.64
CA ALA A 937 6.26 -22.58 15.53
C ALA A 937 5.46 -23.68 16.27
N ALA A 938 6.04 -24.86 16.48
CA ALA A 938 5.42 -25.99 17.18
C ALA A 938 4.69 -25.59 18.49
N PRO A 939 5.31 -24.89 19.46
CA PRO A 939 4.59 -24.47 20.67
C PRO A 939 3.42 -23.53 20.40
N ALA A 940 3.50 -22.66 19.39
CA ALA A 940 2.41 -21.77 19.00
C ALA A 940 1.20 -22.55 18.48
N VAL A 941 1.45 -23.54 17.61
CA VAL A 941 0.43 -24.42 17.02
C VAL A 941 -0.20 -25.32 18.09
N ILE A 942 0.62 -25.98 18.91
CA ILE A 942 0.16 -26.89 19.97
C ILE A 942 -0.76 -26.15 20.96
N LEU A 943 -0.32 -25.00 21.48
CA LEU A 943 -1.12 -24.22 22.44
C LEU A 943 -2.41 -23.67 21.81
N TRP A 944 -2.40 -23.33 20.51
CA TRP A 944 -3.59 -22.89 19.78
C TRP A 944 -4.62 -24.02 19.56
N GLU A 945 -4.18 -25.21 19.14
CA GLU A 945 -5.07 -26.36 18.96
C GLU A 945 -5.68 -26.85 20.29
N ILE A 946 -4.87 -26.91 21.35
CA ILE A 946 -5.34 -27.18 22.72
C ILE A 946 -6.38 -26.13 23.14
N TRP A 947 -6.11 -24.84 22.93
CA TRP A 947 -7.02 -23.76 23.29
C TRP A 947 -8.36 -23.83 22.56
N LYS A 948 -8.36 -24.10 21.24
CA LYS A 948 -9.59 -24.29 20.46
C LYS A 948 -10.45 -25.40 21.08
N ARG A 949 -9.89 -26.60 21.29
CA ARG A 949 -10.66 -27.75 21.80
C ARG A 949 -11.07 -27.61 23.26
N ARG A 950 -10.24 -26.97 24.09
CA ARG A 950 -10.63 -26.57 25.46
C ARG A 950 -11.88 -25.71 25.45
N ASN A 951 -12.02 -24.81 24.46
CA ASN A 951 -13.25 -24.03 24.29
C ASN A 951 -14.40 -24.87 23.71
N THR A 952 -14.15 -25.75 22.73
CA THR A 952 -15.16 -26.72 22.25
C THR A 952 -15.80 -27.49 23.41
N ARG A 953 -14.98 -28.08 24.30
CA ARG A 953 -15.47 -28.78 25.51
C ARG A 953 -16.21 -27.87 26.48
N LYS A 954 -15.80 -26.60 26.63
CA LYS A 954 -16.51 -25.62 27.47
C LYS A 954 -17.89 -25.25 26.90
N HIS A 955 -18.09 -25.36 25.60
CA HIS A 955 -19.33 -25.09 24.89
C HIS A 955 -20.05 -26.40 24.47
N GLY A 956 -19.96 -27.46 25.28
CA GLY A 956 -20.70 -28.71 25.11
C GLY A 956 -20.19 -29.67 24.03
N GLY A 957 -19.32 -29.24 23.13
CA GLY A 957 -18.82 -30.06 22.02
C GLY A 957 -17.82 -31.15 22.44
N SER A 958 -17.86 -32.30 21.76
CA SER A 958 -16.96 -33.42 22.01
C SER A 958 -15.50 -33.12 21.62
N VAL A 959 -14.55 -33.77 22.31
CA VAL A 959 -13.11 -33.58 22.09
C VAL A 959 -12.36 -34.91 22.11
N SER A 960 -11.62 -35.19 21.04
CA SER A 960 -10.66 -36.29 20.92
C SER A 960 -9.23 -35.79 20.88
N CYS A 961 -8.33 -36.42 21.64
CA CYS A 961 -6.90 -36.16 21.65
C CYS A 961 -6.25 -36.49 20.29
N SER A 962 -6.63 -37.60 19.65
CA SER A 962 -6.18 -37.97 18.31
C SER A 962 -6.51 -36.88 17.29
N ARG A 963 -7.70 -36.28 17.40
CA ARG A 963 -8.11 -35.14 16.56
C ARG A 963 -7.37 -33.84 16.93
N VAL A 964 -6.73 -33.70 18.10
CA VAL A 964 -5.81 -32.57 18.38
C VAL A 964 -4.48 -32.82 17.67
N ILE A 965 -3.92 -34.00 17.86
CA ILE A 965 -2.65 -34.42 17.26
C ILE A 965 -2.71 -34.28 15.73
N HIS A 966 -3.80 -34.71 15.09
CA HIS A 966 -3.99 -34.53 13.63
C HIS A 966 -3.90 -33.06 13.19
N GLU A 967 -4.60 -32.13 13.84
CA GLU A 967 -4.57 -30.71 13.44
C GLU A 967 -3.19 -30.07 13.68
N VAL A 968 -2.48 -30.45 14.74
CA VAL A 968 -1.10 -29.99 14.99
C VAL A 968 -0.17 -30.44 13.87
N ASN A 969 -0.22 -31.72 13.49
CA ASN A 969 0.54 -32.26 12.36
C ASN A 969 0.21 -31.52 11.05
N LYS A 970 -1.08 -31.39 10.74
CA LYS A 970 -1.62 -30.72 9.54
C LYS A 970 -1.17 -29.25 9.45
N ALA A 971 -1.21 -28.50 10.55
CA ALA A 971 -0.77 -27.11 10.60
C ALA A 971 0.75 -26.96 10.42
N LEU A 972 1.56 -27.85 11.02
CA LEU A 972 3.02 -27.84 10.85
C LEU A 972 3.43 -28.30 9.44
N TYR A 973 2.71 -29.25 8.84
CA TYR A 973 2.86 -29.67 7.46
C TYR A 973 2.61 -28.52 6.46
N TYR A 974 1.51 -27.76 6.63
CA TYR A 974 1.27 -26.59 5.79
C TYR A 974 2.33 -25.50 5.98
N LEU A 975 2.79 -25.24 7.22
CA LEU A 975 3.92 -24.35 7.47
C LEU A 975 5.20 -24.83 6.75
N ALA A 976 5.48 -26.13 6.78
CA ALA A 976 6.63 -26.72 6.09
C ALA A 976 6.53 -26.56 4.56
N LYS A 977 5.34 -26.79 3.96
CA LYS A 977 5.07 -26.53 2.54
C LYS A 977 5.23 -25.05 2.17
N VAL A 978 4.75 -24.12 3.00
CA VAL A 978 4.92 -22.66 2.77
C VAL A 978 6.39 -22.23 2.93
N ARG A 979 7.13 -22.82 3.86
CA ARG A 979 8.56 -22.52 4.07
C ARG A 979 9.48 -23.13 3.02
N TYR A 980 9.11 -24.27 2.45
CA TYR A 980 9.90 -25.02 1.48
C TYR A 980 9.09 -25.47 0.25
N PRO A 981 8.53 -24.54 -0.57
CA PRO A 981 7.61 -24.90 -1.66
C PRO A 981 8.18 -25.81 -2.76
N TRP A 982 9.51 -25.98 -2.80
CA TRP A 982 10.20 -26.87 -3.73
C TRP A 982 10.32 -28.32 -3.25
N LEU A 983 9.93 -28.64 -2.00
CA LEU A 983 9.98 -30.00 -1.45
C LEU A 983 8.62 -30.69 -1.60
N GLN A 984 8.45 -31.45 -2.68
CA GLN A 984 7.16 -32.05 -3.03
C GLN A 984 6.75 -33.30 -2.20
N ARG A 985 7.65 -33.86 -1.38
CA ARG A 985 7.43 -35.11 -0.62
C ARG A 985 7.61 -34.95 0.90
N ILE A 986 7.31 -33.78 1.47
CA ILE A 986 7.29 -33.62 2.95
C ILE A 986 6.17 -34.52 3.53
N PRO A 987 6.43 -35.39 4.52
CA PRO A 987 5.40 -36.17 5.21
C PRO A 987 4.51 -35.30 6.10
N MET A 988 3.26 -35.74 6.37
CA MET A 988 2.36 -35.02 7.26
C MET A 988 2.62 -35.32 8.75
N LEU A 989 3.02 -36.54 9.10
CA LEU A 989 3.21 -36.96 10.49
C LEU A 989 4.55 -36.47 11.04
N TRP A 990 4.54 -35.95 12.27
CA TRP A 990 5.67 -35.31 12.91
C TRP A 990 6.96 -36.16 12.97
N PRO A 991 6.94 -37.46 13.32
CA PRO A 991 8.15 -38.28 13.33
C PRO A 991 8.74 -38.50 11.94
N GLU A 992 7.89 -38.67 10.93
CA GLU A 992 8.28 -38.82 9.52
C GLU A 992 8.82 -37.50 8.96
N MET A 993 8.19 -36.37 9.31
CA MET A 993 8.60 -35.03 8.91
C MET A 993 9.98 -34.69 9.49
N ILE A 994 10.23 -35.02 10.76
CA ILE A 994 11.57 -34.93 11.36
C ILE A 994 12.57 -35.78 10.56
N ARG A 995 12.32 -37.08 10.42
CA ARG A 995 13.19 -38.01 9.68
C ARG A 995 13.47 -37.55 8.26
N PHE A 996 12.46 -36.99 7.56
CA PHE A 996 12.60 -36.44 6.21
C PHE A 996 13.54 -35.22 6.17
N PHE A 997 13.44 -34.29 7.12
CA PHE A 997 14.31 -33.11 7.16
C PHE A 997 15.71 -33.38 7.74
N GLU A 998 15.88 -34.41 8.56
CA GLU A 998 17.18 -34.87 9.05
C GLU A 998 17.95 -35.63 7.97
N ASN A 999 17.27 -36.53 7.24
CA ASN A 999 17.86 -37.26 6.11
C ASN A 999 17.85 -36.46 4.79
N TYR A 1000 17.40 -35.19 4.79
CA TYR A 1000 17.41 -34.35 3.60
C TYR A 1000 18.85 -34.00 3.18
N LYS A 1001 19.39 -34.75 2.22
CA LYS A 1001 20.60 -34.38 1.49
C LYS A 1001 20.22 -33.35 0.40
N PRO A 1002 20.73 -32.10 0.45
CA PRO A 1002 20.50 -31.15 -0.64
C PRO A 1002 21.14 -31.63 -1.93
N VAL A 1003 20.47 -31.41 -3.07
CA VAL A 1003 21.17 -31.39 -4.36
C VAL A 1003 22.12 -30.20 -4.32
N VAL A 1004 23.42 -30.48 -4.40
CA VAL A 1004 24.47 -29.47 -4.49
C VAL A 1004 24.80 -29.26 -5.95
N VAL A 1005 24.69 -28.02 -6.42
CA VAL A 1005 25.40 -27.57 -7.62
C VAL A 1005 26.76 -27.08 -7.16
N THR A 1006 27.81 -27.81 -7.54
CA THR A 1006 29.19 -27.34 -7.47
C THR A 1006 29.51 -26.51 -8.71
N ARG A 1007 30.17 -25.37 -8.52
CA ARG A 1007 30.89 -24.67 -9.60
C ARG A 1007 32.38 -24.67 -9.28
N ARG A 1008 33.22 -25.08 -10.24
CA ARG A 1008 34.67 -24.88 -10.18
C ARG A 1008 34.98 -23.39 -10.12
N VAL A 1009 35.79 -22.99 -9.15
CA VAL A 1009 36.37 -21.64 -9.01
C VAL A 1009 37.87 -21.83 -8.86
N THR A 1010 38.64 -21.51 -9.90
CA THR A 1010 40.10 -21.47 -9.85
C THR A 1010 40.48 -19.99 -9.92
N TRP A 1011 41.31 -19.51 -9.00
CA TRP A 1011 41.94 -18.20 -9.11
C TRP A 1011 42.92 -18.23 -10.28
N THR A 1012 42.88 -17.24 -11.18
CA THR A 1012 43.77 -17.21 -12.34
C THR A 1012 44.97 -16.31 -12.08
N LEU A 1013 46.13 -16.73 -12.58
CA LEU A 1013 47.33 -15.90 -12.68
C LEU A 1013 47.04 -14.57 -13.42
N PRO A 1014 47.87 -13.53 -13.22
CA PRO A 1014 47.87 -12.34 -14.07
C PRO A 1014 48.33 -12.66 -15.50
N TYR A 1015 48.33 -11.64 -16.36
CA TYR A 1015 49.06 -11.70 -17.64
C TYR A 1015 50.57 -11.53 -17.40
N GLU A 1016 51.41 -11.91 -18.36
CA GLU A 1016 52.87 -11.72 -18.27
C GLU A 1016 53.20 -10.23 -17.98
N LYS A 1017 54.06 -9.97 -17.00
CA LYS A 1017 54.43 -8.63 -16.49
C LYS A 1017 53.28 -7.79 -15.91
N TRP A 1018 52.14 -8.41 -15.56
CA TRP A 1018 51.09 -7.75 -14.77
C TRP A 1018 51.15 -8.23 -13.31
N TYR A 1019 50.81 -7.32 -12.40
CA TYR A 1019 50.53 -7.66 -11.00
C TYR A 1019 49.04 -7.94 -10.80
N LYS A 1020 48.67 -8.72 -9.78
CA LYS A 1020 47.30 -8.81 -9.28
C LYS A 1020 47.24 -8.56 -7.79
N CYS A 1021 46.42 -7.59 -7.38
CA CYS A 1021 46.08 -7.33 -6.00
C CYS A 1021 44.70 -7.94 -5.67
N ASN A 1022 44.64 -8.82 -4.67
CA ASN A 1022 43.41 -9.41 -4.15
C ASN A 1022 43.02 -8.73 -2.83
N THR A 1023 41.74 -8.41 -2.64
CA THR A 1023 41.22 -7.61 -1.52
C THR A 1023 39.93 -8.16 -0.92
N ASP A 1024 39.79 -8.10 0.41
CA ASP A 1024 38.56 -8.44 1.19
C ASP A 1024 38.39 -7.47 2.38
N GLY A 1025 37.14 -7.24 2.77
CA GLY A 1025 36.76 -6.50 3.96
C GLY A 1025 35.84 -7.30 4.89
N ALA A 1026 36.24 -7.48 6.13
CA ALA A 1026 35.54 -8.29 7.13
C ALA A 1026 34.95 -7.43 8.26
N SER A 1027 33.75 -7.77 8.72
CA SER A 1027 33.07 -7.10 9.83
C SER A 1027 32.35 -8.10 10.75
N ARG A 1028 32.60 -8.02 12.06
CA ARG A 1028 31.95 -8.82 13.11
C ARG A 1028 30.63 -8.21 13.60
N GLY A 1029 29.99 -7.43 12.74
CA GLY A 1029 28.66 -6.85 12.90
C GLY A 1029 28.20 -6.19 11.59
N ASN A 1030 27.18 -5.33 11.65
CA ASN A 1030 26.93 -4.34 10.60
C ASN A 1030 26.10 -3.15 11.15
N PRO A 1031 26.72 -2.15 11.81
CA PRO A 1031 28.16 -2.04 12.08
C PRO A 1031 28.68 -3.00 13.16
N GLY A 1032 30.00 -3.11 13.28
CA GLY A 1032 30.72 -3.82 14.34
C GLY A 1032 32.24 -3.87 14.06
N PRO A 1033 33.05 -4.53 14.91
CA PRO A 1033 34.51 -4.54 14.77
C PRO A 1033 34.93 -5.09 13.40
N SER A 1034 35.78 -4.35 12.70
CA SER A 1034 36.04 -4.51 11.27
C SER A 1034 37.52 -4.41 10.92
N SER A 1035 37.89 -5.07 9.82
CA SER A 1035 39.25 -5.15 9.30
C SER A 1035 39.26 -5.30 7.78
N TYR A 1036 40.37 -4.96 7.14
CA TYR A 1036 40.60 -5.28 5.72
C TYR A 1036 41.88 -6.11 5.56
N GLY A 1037 42.00 -6.80 4.42
CA GLY A 1037 43.20 -7.53 4.03
C GLY A 1037 43.43 -7.47 2.53
N PHE A 1038 44.69 -7.30 2.12
CA PHE A 1038 45.09 -7.39 0.72
C PHE A 1038 46.43 -8.10 0.51
N CYS A 1039 46.60 -8.71 -0.67
CA CYS A 1039 47.87 -9.29 -1.11
C CYS A 1039 48.12 -9.00 -2.59
N VAL A 1040 49.34 -8.60 -2.91
CA VAL A 1040 49.85 -8.32 -4.27
C VAL A 1040 50.71 -9.48 -4.74
N ARG A 1041 50.43 -9.98 -5.95
CA ARG A 1041 51.11 -11.13 -6.57
C ARG A 1041 51.63 -10.78 -7.96
N ASP A 1042 52.75 -11.38 -8.34
CA ASP A 1042 53.35 -11.24 -9.68
C ASP A 1042 52.70 -12.17 -10.73
N ASP A 1043 53.21 -12.15 -11.96
CA ASP A 1043 52.73 -12.97 -13.08
C ASP A 1043 52.95 -14.49 -12.90
N ARG A 1044 53.78 -14.89 -11.94
CA ARG A 1044 53.99 -16.29 -11.49
C ARG A 1044 53.07 -16.65 -10.32
N GLY A 1045 52.36 -15.69 -9.76
CA GLY A 1045 51.52 -15.83 -8.57
C GLY A 1045 52.30 -15.86 -7.26
N ASP A 1046 53.59 -15.52 -7.27
CA ASP A 1046 54.40 -15.36 -6.07
C ASP A 1046 53.99 -14.09 -5.30
N LEU A 1047 54.16 -14.13 -3.97
CA LEU A 1047 53.77 -13.02 -3.11
C LEU A 1047 54.82 -11.90 -3.17
N VAL A 1048 54.40 -10.74 -3.68
CA VAL A 1048 55.19 -9.50 -3.62
C VAL A 1048 55.00 -8.82 -2.27
N TYR A 1049 53.74 -8.73 -1.80
CA TYR A 1049 53.41 -8.07 -0.53
C TYR A 1049 52.04 -8.51 0.00
N ALA A 1050 51.85 -8.49 1.31
CA ALA A 1050 50.51 -8.52 1.93
C ALA A 1050 50.40 -7.61 3.15
N LYS A 1051 49.21 -7.06 3.37
CA LYS A 1051 48.86 -6.21 4.52
C LYS A 1051 47.45 -6.52 5.01
N ALA A 1052 47.27 -6.51 6.33
CA ALA A 1052 45.96 -6.58 6.97
C ALA A 1052 45.91 -5.63 8.17
N ARG A 1053 44.78 -4.96 8.38
CA ARG A 1053 44.64 -3.88 9.38
C ARG A 1053 43.25 -3.85 10.00
N GLU A 1054 43.20 -3.60 11.30
CA GLU A 1054 41.97 -3.29 12.03
C GLU A 1054 41.56 -1.83 11.81
N ILE A 1055 40.27 -1.59 11.60
CA ILE A 1055 39.70 -0.26 11.30
C ILE A 1055 38.53 0.11 12.23
N GLY A 1056 38.52 -0.43 13.46
CA GLY A 1056 37.52 -0.13 14.48
C GLY A 1056 36.13 -0.67 14.17
N GLU A 1057 35.08 -0.07 14.77
CA GLU A 1057 33.69 -0.45 14.46
C GLU A 1057 33.17 0.29 13.22
N THR A 1058 32.96 -0.44 12.12
CA THR A 1058 32.34 0.10 10.91
C THR A 1058 31.46 -0.95 10.21
N THR A 1059 31.06 -0.71 8.98
CA THR A 1059 30.21 -1.60 8.17
C THR A 1059 31.05 -2.39 7.17
N ASN A 1060 30.55 -3.57 6.76
CA ASN A 1060 31.30 -4.42 5.83
C ASN A 1060 31.66 -3.70 4.52
N ILE A 1061 30.80 -2.81 4.00
CA ILE A 1061 31.09 -2.10 2.74
C ILE A 1061 32.20 -1.04 2.90
N VAL A 1062 32.37 -0.45 4.09
CA VAL A 1062 33.50 0.45 4.39
C VAL A 1062 34.79 -0.36 4.53
N ALA A 1063 34.75 -1.53 5.16
CA ALA A 1063 35.90 -2.44 5.21
C ALA A 1063 36.37 -2.86 3.81
N GLU A 1064 35.42 -3.20 2.92
CA GLU A 1064 35.71 -3.53 1.51
C GLU A 1064 36.29 -2.34 0.75
N ALA A 1065 35.74 -1.14 0.94
CA ALA A 1065 36.24 0.09 0.32
C ALA A 1065 37.65 0.47 0.80
N LYS A 1066 37.90 0.48 2.13
CA LYS A 1066 39.24 0.75 2.70
C LYS A 1066 40.26 -0.32 2.26
N GLY A 1067 39.87 -1.60 2.16
CA GLY A 1067 40.72 -2.66 1.61
C GLY A 1067 41.10 -2.46 0.14
N ILE A 1068 40.17 -1.99 -0.70
CA ILE A 1068 40.43 -1.69 -2.12
C ILE A 1068 41.34 -0.47 -2.28
N ILE A 1069 41.06 0.66 -1.62
CA ILE A 1069 41.88 1.87 -1.78
C ILE A 1069 43.31 1.70 -1.22
N GLU A 1070 43.48 1.05 -0.07
CA GLU A 1070 44.82 0.80 0.50
C GLU A 1070 45.64 -0.17 -0.36
N GLY A 1071 45.00 -1.17 -0.98
CA GLY A 1071 45.66 -2.06 -1.95
C GLY A 1071 46.09 -1.34 -3.23
N LEU A 1072 45.32 -0.35 -3.70
CA LEU A 1072 45.64 0.45 -4.88
C LEU A 1072 46.77 1.45 -4.62
N ILE A 1073 46.69 2.21 -3.52
CA ILE A 1073 47.70 3.19 -3.13
C ILE A 1073 49.07 2.52 -3.02
N TYR A 1074 49.15 1.39 -2.31
CA TYR A 1074 50.40 0.63 -2.20
C TYR A 1074 50.94 0.18 -3.57
N CYS A 1075 50.09 -0.32 -4.47
CA CYS A 1075 50.54 -0.73 -5.81
C CYS A 1075 51.03 0.45 -6.65
N VAL A 1076 50.41 1.63 -6.53
CA VAL A 1076 50.83 2.85 -7.24
C VAL A 1076 52.17 3.38 -6.68
N GLU A 1077 52.29 3.51 -5.36
CA GLU A 1077 53.51 3.99 -4.69
C GLU A 1077 54.73 3.11 -5.00
N GLN A 1078 54.53 1.78 -5.08
CA GLN A 1078 55.57 0.82 -5.40
C GLN A 1078 55.72 0.53 -6.91
N GLN A 1079 55.05 1.30 -7.78
CA GLN A 1079 55.09 1.20 -9.25
C GLN A 1079 54.68 -0.19 -9.80
N LEU A 1080 53.85 -0.93 -9.06
CA LEU A 1080 53.37 -2.28 -9.37
C LEU A 1080 52.18 -2.25 -10.35
N HIS A 1081 52.40 -1.67 -11.53
CA HIS A 1081 51.44 -1.60 -12.63
C HIS A 1081 52.10 -1.97 -13.98
N PRO A 1082 51.39 -2.60 -14.94
CA PRO A 1082 49.94 -2.82 -15.01
C PRO A 1082 49.37 -3.75 -13.92
N LEU A 1083 48.16 -3.46 -13.46
CA LEU A 1083 47.56 -4.06 -12.27
C LEU A 1083 46.17 -4.64 -12.56
N ILE A 1084 45.93 -5.87 -12.13
CA ILE A 1084 44.56 -6.41 -11.97
C ILE A 1084 44.13 -6.21 -10.52
N MET A 1085 43.03 -5.48 -10.31
CA MET A 1085 42.46 -5.24 -8.97
C MET A 1085 41.26 -6.15 -8.75
N GLU A 1086 41.38 -7.13 -7.86
CA GLU A 1086 40.43 -8.23 -7.69
C GLU A 1086 39.78 -8.25 -6.29
N THR A 1087 38.46 -8.35 -6.26
CA THR A 1087 37.63 -8.41 -5.04
C THR A 1087 36.46 -9.39 -5.25
N ASP A 1088 35.92 -10.02 -4.20
CA ASP A 1088 34.62 -10.71 -4.30
C ASP A 1088 33.41 -9.83 -3.93
N SER A 1089 33.65 -8.56 -3.64
CA SER A 1089 32.60 -7.56 -3.45
C SER A 1089 31.99 -7.11 -4.78
N LEU A 1090 30.98 -7.85 -5.24
CA LEU A 1090 30.19 -7.46 -6.41
C LEU A 1090 29.52 -6.08 -6.23
N VAL A 1091 29.30 -5.66 -4.98
CA VAL A 1091 28.80 -4.32 -4.63
C VAL A 1091 29.82 -3.26 -5.00
N MET A 1092 31.06 -3.37 -4.52
CA MET A 1092 32.12 -2.42 -4.86
C MET A 1092 32.40 -2.41 -6.36
N LYS A 1093 32.46 -3.57 -7.02
CA LYS A 1093 32.68 -3.65 -8.48
C LYS A 1093 31.63 -2.82 -9.24
N LYS A 1094 30.34 -2.95 -8.90
CA LYS A 1094 29.25 -2.21 -9.56
C LYS A 1094 29.24 -0.71 -9.25
N ILE A 1095 29.77 -0.28 -8.12
CA ILE A 1095 29.95 1.14 -7.77
C ILE A 1095 31.15 1.74 -8.52
N ILE A 1096 32.23 0.96 -8.69
CA ILE A 1096 33.44 1.35 -9.44
C ILE A 1096 33.21 1.34 -10.96
N ASP A 1097 32.18 0.63 -11.43
CA ASP A 1097 31.72 0.59 -12.82
C ASP A 1097 30.52 1.54 -13.11
N ASP A 1098 30.10 2.36 -12.15
CA ASP A 1098 28.95 3.29 -12.25
C ASP A 1098 27.58 2.64 -12.56
N GLU A 1099 27.42 1.34 -12.33
CA GLU A 1099 26.10 0.70 -12.36
C GLU A 1099 25.20 1.14 -11.19
N TRP A 1100 25.79 1.35 -10.00
CA TRP A 1100 25.07 1.55 -8.73
C TRP A 1100 25.48 2.85 -8.02
N GLU A 1101 24.53 3.59 -7.43
CA GLU A 1101 24.80 4.80 -6.63
C GLU A 1101 25.78 4.53 -5.48
N THR A 1102 26.86 5.32 -5.41
CA THR A 1102 27.84 5.30 -4.31
C THR A 1102 27.20 5.71 -2.97
N PRO A 1103 27.25 4.88 -1.92
CA PRO A 1103 26.89 5.28 -0.56
C PRO A 1103 27.84 6.37 -0.04
N TRP A 1104 27.30 7.40 0.62
CA TRP A 1104 28.11 8.56 1.07
C TRP A 1104 29.25 8.15 2.01
N CYS A 1105 29.03 7.14 2.84
CA CYS A 1105 29.99 6.62 3.82
C CYS A 1105 31.19 5.86 3.19
N ILE A 1106 31.27 5.77 1.86
CA ILE A 1106 32.45 5.32 1.11
C ILE A 1106 32.76 6.26 -0.08
N GLY A 1107 32.17 7.46 -0.10
CA GLY A 1107 32.26 8.38 -1.24
C GLY A 1107 33.69 8.85 -1.50
N THR A 1108 34.45 9.10 -0.43
CA THR A 1108 35.86 9.51 -0.47
C THR A 1108 36.74 8.41 -1.07
N GLU A 1109 36.62 7.19 -0.56
CA GLU A 1109 37.37 6.02 -1.04
C GLU A 1109 37.02 5.72 -2.49
N VAL A 1110 35.74 5.66 -2.85
CA VAL A 1110 35.30 5.36 -4.23
C VAL A 1110 35.78 6.42 -5.23
N ARG A 1111 35.85 7.70 -4.85
CA ARG A 1111 36.39 8.74 -5.73
C ARG A 1111 37.89 8.54 -5.97
N LYS A 1112 38.68 8.37 -4.89
CA LYS A 1112 40.13 8.06 -4.99
C LYS A 1112 40.41 6.77 -5.77
N ILE A 1113 39.57 5.76 -5.62
CA ILE A 1113 39.63 4.50 -6.40
C ILE A 1113 39.46 4.79 -7.91
N LYS A 1114 38.56 5.70 -8.30
CA LYS A 1114 38.34 6.08 -9.71
C LYS A 1114 39.45 6.97 -10.25
N GLU A 1115 39.89 7.97 -9.49
CA GLU A 1115 41.03 8.84 -9.83
C GLU A 1115 42.29 8.00 -10.15
N ILE A 1116 42.59 6.97 -9.33
CA ILE A 1116 43.67 6.02 -9.58
C ILE A 1116 43.40 5.13 -10.80
N LYS A 1117 42.17 4.62 -10.96
CA LYS A 1117 41.74 3.78 -12.11
C LYS A 1117 41.85 4.50 -13.45
N GLU A 1118 41.68 5.83 -13.45
CA GLU A 1118 41.77 6.68 -14.65
C GLU A 1118 43.21 7.15 -14.91
N SER A 1119 44.01 7.36 -13.86
CA SER A 1119 45.41 7.82 -13.96
C SER A 1119 46.42 6.69 -14.26
N TYR A 1120 46.11 5.44 -13.90
CA TYR A 1120 47.01 4.29 -14.00
C TYR A 1120 46.37 3.10 -14.71
N ASN A 1121 47.18 2.22 -15.28
CA ASN A 1121 46.70 1.01 -15.97
C ASN A 1121 46.21 -0.06 -14.98
N VAL A 1122 44.97 0.12 -14.49
CA VAL A 1122 44.32 -0.73 -13.48
C VAL A 1122 43.03 -1.34 -14.01
N LEU A 1123 42.97 -2.67 -14.09
CA LEU A 1123 41.82 -3.43 -14.56
C LEU A 1123 41.10 -4.10 -13.38
N PHE A 1124 39.89 -3.63 -13.07
CA PHE A 1124 39.08 -4.21 -11.99
C PHE A 1124 38.39 -5.53 -12.39
N GLN A 1125 38.44 -6.52 -11.52
CA GLN A 1125 37.77 -7.81 -11.68
C GLN A 1125 36.97 -8.19 -10.42
N HIS A 1126 35.88 -8.93 -10.61
CA HIS A 1126 35.15 -9.59 -9.53
C HIS A 1126 35.44 -11.09 -9.57
N VAL A 1127 36.02 -11.62 -8.49
CA VAL A 1127 36.18 -13.06 -8.24
C VAL A 1127 35.05 -13.55 -7.33
N TYR A 1128 34.90 -14.86 -7.17
CA TYR A 1128 34.05 -15.41 -6.09
C TYR A 1128 34.88 -15.63 -4.83
N ARG A 1129 34.32 -15.41 -3.63
CA ARG A 1129 34.99 -15.66 -2.33
C ARG A 1129 35.79 -16.96 -2.25
N GLU A 1130 35.26 -18.03 -2.85
CA GLU A 1130 35.95 -19.33 -2.89
C GLU A 1130 37.32 -19.29 -3.59
N GLY A 1131 37.63 -18.26 -4.39
CA GLY A 1131 38.92 -17.95 -5.00
C GLY A 1131 39.55 -16.62 -4.55
N ASN A 1132 39.01 -15.94 -3.53
CA ASN A 1132 39.62 -14.75 -2.89
C ASN A 1132 40.30 -15.10 -1.55
N LYS A 1133 40.57 -16.38 -1.32
CA LYS A 1133 40.86 -16.96 0.01
C LYS A 1133 42.05 -16.33 0.74
N VAL A 1134 43.07 -15.86 0.02
CA VAL A 1134 44.25 -15.24 0.63
C VAL A 1134 43.86 -13.91 1.30
N ALA A 1135 43.04 -13.09 0.65
CA ALA A 1135 42.53 -11.84 1.21
C ALA A 1135 41.51 -12.10 2.33
N ASP A 1136 40.58 -13.05 2.13
CA ASP A 1136 39.60 -13.50 3.14
C ASP A 1136 40.29 -14.01 4.42
N PHE A 1137 41.38 -14.78 4.29
CA PHE A 1137 42.24 -15.16 5.40
C PHE A 1137 42.85 -13.93 6.08
N LEU A 1138 43.53 -13.06 5.32
CA LEU A 1138 44.21 -11.88 5.85
C LEU A 1138 43.27 -10.95 6.62
N ALA A 1139 42.12 -10.60 6.05
CA ALA A 1139 41.13 -9.73 6.70
C ALA A 1139 40.61 -10.34 8.01
N ASN A 1140 40.31 -11.65 8.02
CA ASN A 1140 39.79 -12.31 9.22
C ASN A 1140 40.87 -12.62 10.28
N HIS A 1141 42.15 -12.70 9.89
CA HIS A 1141 43.25 -13.05 10.80
C HIS A 1141 43.54 -11.94 11.82
N VAL A 1142 43.31 -10.68 11.46
CA VAL A 1142 43.50 -9.52 12.35
C VAL A 1142 42.70 -9.64 13.64
N PHE A 1143 41.50 -10.23 13.60
CA PHE A 1143 40.66 -10.40 14.80
C PHE A 1143 41.20 -11.38 15.87
N PHE A 1144 42.41 -11.92 15.69
CA PHE A 1144 43.13 -12.69 16.68
C PHE A 1144 44.34 -11.92 17.29
N PHE A 1145 44.76 -10.82 16.65
CA PHE A 1145 45.93 -10.01 17.05
C PHE A 1145 45.66 -8.53 16.69
N ALA A 1146 45.36 -7.69 17.68
CA ALA A 1146 44.97 -6.30 17.46
C ALA A 1146 46.06 -5.48 16.74
N GLY A 1147 45.66 -4.64 15.78
CA GLY A 1147 46.55 -3.70 15.07
C GLY A 1147 46.69 -3.94 13.56
N THR A 1148 47.93 -3.89 13.07
CA THR A 1148 48.30 -4.02 11.64
C THR A 1148 49.38 -5.08 11.48
N VAL A 1149 49.26 -5.91 10.44
CA VAL A 1149 50.24 -6.95 10.08
C VAL A 1149 50.63 -6.78 8.61
N THR A 1150 51.92 -6.85 8.31
CA THR A 1150 52.48 -6.75 6.96
C THR A 1150 53.46 -7.88 6.70
N PHE A 1151 53.53 -8.35 5.45
CA PHE A 1151 54.44 -9.39 4.99
C PHE A 1151 55.11 -8.93 3.69
N GLN A 1152 56.43 -8.78 3.72
CA GLN A 1152 57.25 -8.32 2.58
C GLN A 1152 57.68 -9.46 1.65
N SER A 1153 57.45 -10.72 2.06
CA SER A 1153 57.79 -11.90 1.27
C SER A 1153 56.89 -13.10 1.59
N PHE A 1154 56.85 -14.06 0.66
CA PHE A 1154 56.23 -15.36 0.89
C PHE A 1154 56.78 -16.07 2.15
N HIS A 1155 58.02 -15.82 2.56
CA HIS A 1155 58.63 -16.49 3.71
C HIS A 1155 58.16 -15.94 5.07
N GLU A 1156 57.70 -14.69 5.14
CA GLU A 1156 57.11 -14.12 6.36
C GLU A 1156 55.66 -14.55 6.58
N LEU A 1157 54.93 -14.84 5.50
CA LEU A 1157 53.50 -15.18 5.58
C LEU A 1157 53.25 -16.41 6.47
N LEU A 1158 52.11 -16.43 7.17
CA LEU A 1158 51.72 -17.54 8.03
C LEU A 1158 51.52 -18.85 7.27
N SER A 1159 51.66 -19.99 7.95
CA SER A 1159 51.61 -21.34 7.33
C SER A 1159 50.32 -21.61 6.53
N GLU A 1160 49.17 -21.16 7.03
CA GLU A 1160 47.89 -21.27 6.33
C GLU A 1160 47.85 -20.37 5.08
N GLY A 1161 48.31 -19.12 5.17
CA GLY A 1161 48.43 -18.21 4.02
C GLY A 1161 49.39 -18.74 2.93
N LYS A 1162 50.54 -19.29 3.34
CA LYS A 1162 51.50 -19.97 2.44
C LYS A 1162 50.85 -21.14 1.71
N ALA A 1163 50.05 -21.95 2.41
CA ALA A 1163 49.31 -23.06 1.81
C ALA A 1163 48.28 -22.57 0.78
N LEU A 1164 47.52 -21.52 1.11
CA LEU A 1164 46.54 -20.91 0.19
C LEU A 1164 47.19 -20.37 -1.09
N ILE A 1165 48.30 -19.63 -0.97
CA ILE A 1165 49.04 -19.12 -2.15
C ILE A 1165 49.59 -20.29 -2.99
N ASN A 1166 50.17 -21.32 -2.37
CA ASN A 1166 50.64 -22.50 -3.10
C ASN A 1166 49.51 -23.23 -3.83
N MET A 1167 48.30 -23.29 -3.26
CA MET A 1167 47.12 -23.86 -3.94
C MET A 1167 46.69 -23.03 -5.16
N ASP A 1168 46.68 -21.69 -5.04
CA ASP A 1168 46.37 -20.78 -6.14
C ASP A 1168 47.41 -20.86 -7.26
N LYS A 1169 48.72 -20.85 -6.93
CA LYS A 1169 49.82 -21.04 -7.91
C LYS A 1169 49.73 -22.40 -8.61
N ALA A 1170 49.40 -23.45 -7.88
CA ALA A 1170 49.17 -24.79 -8.45
C ALA A 1170 47.82 -24.92 -9.19
N GLN A 1171 47.07 -23.82 -9.37
CA GLN A 1171 45.79 -23.74 -10.08
C GLN A 1171 44.71 -24.70 -9.54
N ILE A 1172 44.81 -25.05 -8.25
CA ILE A 1172 43.95 -26.04 -7.59
C ILE A 1172 42.53 -25.45 -7.50
N PRO A 1173 41.50 -26.17 -8.02
CA PRO A 1173 40.14 -25.66 -8.01
C PRO A 1173 39.52 -25.68 -6.62
N ASN A 1174 39.04 -24.51 -6.20
CA ASN A 1174 38.06 -24.39 -5.13
C ASN A 1174 36.65 -24.72 -5.67
N LEU A 1175 35.75 -25.17 -4.79
CA LEU A 1175 34.40 -25.58 -5.16
C LEU A 1175 33.36 -24.65 -4.52
N ARG A 1176 32.70 -23.82 -5.34
CA ARG A 1176 31.53 -23.05 -4.92
C ARG A 1176 30.32 -23.98 -4.80
N VAL A 1177 29.99 -24.33 -3.56
CA VAL A 1177 28.87 -25.20 -3.17
C VAL A 1177 27.58 -24.37 -3.06
N ARG A 1178 26.60 -24.60 -3.94
CA ARG A 1178 25.26 -23.99 -3.85
C ARG A 1178 24.18 -25.06 -3.73
N ILE A 1179 23.27 -24.89 -2.75
CA ILE A 1179 22.08 -25.75 -2.63
C ILE A 1179 21.10 -25.39 -3.76
N ALA A 1180 20.82 -26.36 -4.63
CA ALA A 1180 19.88 -26.20 -5.72
C ALA A 1180 18.44 -26.07 -5.18
N LYS A 1181 17.70 -25.06 -5.64
CA LYS A 1181 16.28 -24.83 -5.27
C LYS A 1181 15.30 -25.63 -6.14
N ARG A 1182 15.80 -26.28 -7.20
CA ARG A 1182 15.16 -27.29 -8.05
C ARG A 1182 16.27 -28.25 -8.50
N ARG A 1183 15.96 -29.46 -8.97
CA ARG A 1183 16.82 -30.08 -9.99
C ARG A 1183 16.74 -29.19 -11.24
N ALA A 1184 17.82 -29.14 -12.03
CA ALA A 1184 17.67 -28.71 -13.40
C ALA A 1184 16.77 -29.72 -14.16
N PRO A 1185 16.12 -29.34 -15.25
CA PRO A 1185 15.98 -30.28 -16.36
C PRO A 1185 17.40 -30.68 -16.77
N ASP A 1186 17.64 -31.99 -16.92
CA ASP A 1186 18.89 -32.50 -17.49
C ASP A 1186 18.94 -32.23 -19.01
#